data_AF-A0A2H3IPL8-F1
#
_entry.id   AF-A0A2H3IPL8-F1
#
_cell.length_a   1.000
_cell.length_b   1.000
_cell.length_c   1.000
_cell.angle_alpha   90.00
_cell.angle_beta   90.00
_cell.angle_gamma   90.00
#
_symmetry.space_group_name_H-M   'P 1'
#
loop_
_entity.id
_entity.type
_entity.pdbx_description
1 polymer ?
#
loop_
_entity_poly.entity_id
_entity_poly.type
_entity_poly.pdbx_seq_one_letter_code
_entity_poly.pdbx_strand_id
1 'polypeptide(L)'
;MSDNGEVEVENPSGYYSALPKDVQADSVKLFGKWSYDDVEIRDISLTDYIQIRSPVYLPHSAGRYAAKRFRKAQCPIIERLTNSIMMNGRNNGKKIMAVRIVAHTFEIIHIMTDQNPLQVAVDAIVNCGPREDSTRIGSQGTVRRQAVDVSPLRRVNQAIALLTIGAREAAFRNVKSIAEVLAEELINAAKGSSNSYAIKKKDELERVAKSNRKMVKRKLAALEKVEADLPNLQQKIRRDSKSYVEDFRSQYYQYENHREIFMANPTSTEAGGIISLRDLIDFISHVADCFPDITNDFPQQLIDMLMQHHVVLGPELREKIVGSLVLLRKKEIIDSITLLHTLFPILVSTPSKTLRQLLFQKILSDLRTSNSKSTNHKLNRAMQTVLYNLVTSDRTSPKAQWAVKITRELWRRQIWTDAKTVEVMKEACLAQNEKVVTGGVRFFLGGDKEREEMEDESSDDDGIDVAKLKHQRGINKKTKKKSRQLEKAVATVKKKERKKRQPHALNFSALHLLHDSQGFAEELFSKHLQNSKSKLNLEQKLLVLQLVSRLIGLHKLTLVHFYSYFLKYLTPRQPSVTSFLASLAQATHNLVPPDELEPLIQKIANEFVNEASAGEVAAAGLNAIREICVRQPLAMNETLLQDLVLYKKSKNKGVMMAAKGLLSLYRDVGADMLKRRDRGKEASMALSAGEKKEIRFGEEAVGEIEGLELLAKWKEEERRKRRIEQGLPSDGEDDEDLEEDEAAGWANWDVEDDDSDDSEGWINVESDAEIELSDSDDDAPPSKKAKQATDETEKKAEETDADKEWNKLATSRILTPADLAKLAELRSQAAVDSLLNSRSKRAQKVQEAINRHIDEPLTAAEIEGLASLSKGKLTKEEKIAHARESKTDRDEFKSKTARKKERKEQDGKSTTNKEKARKKNFLMTLGKARSKNKRSLVETRAVLKAHHDRKKRGGRRGNVG
;
A
#
# COMPACT_ATOMS: atom_id res chain seq x y z
N MET A 1 -0.54 -35.12 -70.68
CA MET A 1 0.54 -34.26 -71.23
C MET A 1 0.87 -33.30 -70.12
N SER A 2 2.04 -33.26 -69.48
CA SER A 2 3.44 -33.57 -69.81
C SER A 2 4.19 -33.23 -68.49
N ASP A 3 5.29 -33.79 -68.04
CA ASP A 3 6.27 -34.72 -68.54
C ASP A 3 7.09 -35.16 -67.31
N ASN A 4 7.58 -36.40 -67.31
CA ASN A 4 8.52 -36.88 -66.31
C ASN A 4 9.91 -36.30 -66.61
N GLY A 5 10.50 -35.58 -65.67
CA GLY A 5 11.90 -35.20 -65.69
C GLY A 5 12.65 -35.87 -64.55
N GLU A 6 13.21 -37.04 -64.83
CA GLU A 6 14.23 -37.68 -64.00
C GLU A 6 15.45 -36.76 -63.87
N VAL A 7 15.93 -36.58 -62.63
CA VAL A 7 17.31 -36.16 -62.38
C VAL A 7 17.94 -37.29 -61.60
N GLU A 8 18.67 -38.13 -62.32
CA GLU A 8 19.59 -39.12 -61.76
C GLU A 8 20.59 -38.40 -60.85
N VAL A 9 20.69 -38.86 -59.60
CA VAL A 9 21.80 -38.53 -58.73
C VAL A 9 22.52 -39.84 -58.46
N GLU A 10 23.70 -39.97 -59.07
CA GLU A 10 24.61 -41.11 -58.93
C GLU A 10 24.80 -41.51 -57.45
N ASN A 11 24.53 -42.77 -57.15
CA ASN A 11 24.89 -43.38 -55.88
C ASN A 11 26.41 -43.58 -55.84
N PRO A 12 27.14 -43.07 -54.83
CA PRO A 12 28.48 -43.55 -54.55
C PRO A 12 28.38 -44.94 -53.88
N SER A 13 28.21 -45.97 -54.70
CA SER A 13 28.37 -47.36 -54.31
C SER A 13 29.86 -47.69 -54.18
N GLY A 14 30.44 -47.39 -53.02
CA GLY A 14 31.79 -47.79 -52.66
C GLY A 14 31.86 -48.06 -51.16
N TYR A 15 32.12 -49.32 -50.80
CA TYR A 15 32.41 -49.82 -49.44
C TYR A 15 31.23 -50.18 -48.54
N TYR A 16 30.33 -51.07 -48.97
CA TYR A 16 29.74 -52.05 -48.05
C TYR A 16 29.64 -53.40 -48.75
N SER A 17 30.26 -54.43 -48.18
CA SER A 17 30.11 -55.82 -48.60
C SER A 17 28.63 -56.20 -48.59
N ALA A 18 28.13 -56.77 -49.69
CA ALA A 18 26.77 -57.30 -49.76
C ALA A 18 26.55 -58.30 -48.60
N LEU A 19 25.52 -58.06 -47.79
CA LEU A 19 25.12 -58.96 -46.70
C LEU A 19 24.68 -60.32 -47.28
N PRO A 20 24.89 -61.44 -46.56
CA PRO A 20 24.51 -62.79 -47.00
C PRO A 20 23.03 -62.90 -47.37
N LYS A 21 22.71 -63.72 -48.38
CA LYS A 21 21.34 -63.94 -48.91
C LYS A 21 20.35 -64.45 -47.85
N ASP A 22 20.83 -65.06 -46.76
CA ASP A 22 20.00 -65.56 -45.66
C ASP A 22 19.32 -64.43 -44.85
N VAL A 23 19.78 -63.18 -45.00
CA VAL A 23 19.20 -61.99 -44.34
C VAL A 23 18.15 -61.29 -45.21
N GLN A 24 18.01 -61.68 -46.48
CA GLN A 24 17.18 -60.96 -47.47
C GLN A 24 15.71 -61.40 -47.52
N ALA A 25 15.27 -62.35 -46.68
CA ALA A 25 13.92 -62.91 -46.73
C ALA A 25 13.18 -62.92 -45.38
N ASP A 26 13.58 -62.11 -44.40
CA ASP A 26 12.90 -62.06 -43.09
C ASP A 26 12.18 -60.72 -42.91
N SER A 27 10.89 -60.76 -42.52
CA SER A 27 10.07 -59.57 -42.31
C SER A 27 10.74 -58.59 -41.33
N VAL A 28 10.62 -57.28 -41.60
CA VAL A 28 11.30 -56.23 -40.80
C VAL A 28 10.75 -56.24 -39.37
N LYS A 29 11.53 -56.75 -38.41
CA LYS A 29 11.19 -56.82 -36.98
C LYS A 29 11.77 -55.63 -36.19
N LEU A 30 10.98 -55.03 -35.30
CA LEU A 30 11.44 -53.96 -34.40
C LEU A 30 12.45 -54.53 -33.38
N PHE A 31 13.58 -53.84 -33.20
CA PHE A 31 14.72 -54.29 -32.41
C PHE A 31 15.28 -55.66 -32.83
N GLY A 32 14.92 -56.15 -34.02
CA GLY A 32 15.24 -57.50 -34.47
C GLY A 32 14.52 -58.62 -33.70
N LYS A 33 13.56 -58.28 -32.82
CA LYS A 33 12.86 -59.22 -31.94
C LYS A 33 11.35 -59.24 -32.13
N TRP A 34 10.73 -58.07 -32.31
CA TRP A 34 9.26 -57.94 -32.30
C TRP A 34 8.71 -57.81 -33.71
N SER A 35 7.79 -58.70 -34.10
CA SER A 35 7.11 -58.61 -35.39
C SER A 35 6.06 -57.49 -35.41
N TYR A 36 5.91 -56.87 -36.57
CA TYR A 36 4.79 -55.97 -36.88
C TYR A 36 3.58 -56.73 -37.46
N ASP A 37 3.82 -57.98 -37.89
CA ASP A 37 2.77 -58.90 -38.31
C ASP A 37 1.91 -59.22 -37.07
N ASP A 38 0.58 -59.22 -37.23
CA ASP A 38 -0.45 -59.42 -36.17
C ASP A 38 -0.69 -58.25 -35.19
N VAL A 39 -0.21 -57.04 -35.49
CA VAL A 39 -0.53 -55.84 -34.69
C VAL A 39 -1.77 -55.12 -35.24
N GLU A 40 -2.89 -55.21 -34.52
CA GLU A 40 -4.18 -54.65 -34.92
C GLU A 40 -4.60 -53.46 -34.05
N ILE A 41 -5.23 -52.46 -34.69
CA ILE A 41 -5.79 -51.28 -34.01
C ILE A 41 -7.29 -51.47 -33.84
N ARG A 42 -7.75 -51.69 -32.60
CA ARG A 42 -9.17 -51.95 -32.29
C ARG A 42 -10.10 -50.76 -32.55
N ASP A 43 -9.61 -49.53 -32.48
CA ASP A 43 -10.40 -48.30 -32.70
C ASP A 43 -10.22 -47.80 -34.14
N ILE A 44 -11.28 -47.92 -34.94
CA ILE A 44 -11.30 -47.55 -36.37
C ILE A 44 -10.86 -46.10 -36.61
N SER A 45 -11.16 -45.18 -35.67
CA SER A 45 -10.84 -43.75 -35.80
C SER A 45 -9.35 -43.43 -35.69
N LEU A 46 -8.54 -44.35 -35.15
CA LEU A 46 -7.12 -44.16 -34.89
C LEU A 46 -6.22 -44.85 -35.93
N THR A 47 -6.79 -45.68 -36.80
CA THR A 47 -6.09 -46.49 -37.81
C THR A 47 -5.13 -45.66 -38.68
N ASP A 48 -5.60 -44.55 -39.25
CA ASP A 48 -4.79 -43.67 -40.11
C ASP A 48 -3.79 -42.79 -39.34
N TYR A 49 -3.89 -42.74 -38.00
CA TYR A 49 -3.10 -41.84 -37.14
C TYR A 49 -2.04 -42.56 -36.30
N ILE A 50 -2.06 -43.89 -36.30
CA ILE A 50 -1.09 -44.79 -35.67
C ILE A 50 -0.38 -45.56 -36.78
N GLN A 51 0.86 -45.17 -37.08
CA GLN A 51 1.63 -45.81 -38.14
C GLN A 51 2.29 -47.11 -37.66
N ILE A 52 1.83 -48.23 -38.22
CA ILE A 52 2.34 -49.60 -37.98
C ILE A 52 2.72 -50.28 -39.30
N ARG A 53 2.08 -49.91 -40.42
CA ARG A 53 2.26 -50.51 -41.76
C ARG A 53 3.64 -50.30 -42.38
N SER A 54 4.42 -49.33 -41.90
CA SER A 54 5.81 -49.14 -42.32
C SER A 54 6.74 -49.63 -41.21
N PRO A 55 7.18 -50.89 -41.27
CA PRO A 55 8.00 -51.48 -40.22
C PRO A 55 9.40 -50.86 -40.20
N VAL A 56 9.99 -50.73 -39.01
CA VAL A 56 11.31 -50.12 -38.83
C VAL A 56 12.12 -50.95 -37.84
N TYR A 57 13.40 -51.16 -38.11
CA TYR A 57 14.30 -51.90 -37.22
C TYR A 57 14.54 -51.18 -35.88
N LEU A 58 14.63 -49.85 -35.89
CA LEU A 58 14.88 -49.02 -34.71
C LEU A 58 13.96 -47.80 -34.71
N PRO A 59 13.43 -47.36 -33.57
CA PRO A 59 12.60 -46.15 -33.47
C PRO A 59 13.45 -44.87 -33.48
N HIS A 60 14.41 -44.79 -34.40
CA HIS A 60 15.32 -43.66 -34.59
C HIS A 60 15.45 -43.33 -36.08
N SER A 61 14.51 -42.53 -36.59
CA SER A 61 14.60 -41.94 -37.92
C SER A 61 14.87 -40.43 -37.81
N ALA A 62 15.53 -39.86 -38.80
CA ALA A 62 15.73 -38.41 -38.94
C ALA A 62 14.66 -37.78 -39.85
N GLY A 63 13.44 -38.33 -39.83
CA GLY A 63 12.34 -37.90 -40.69
C GLY A 63 11.87 -36.48 -40.39
N ARG A 64 11.62 -35.69 -41.44
CA ARG A 64 11.12 -34.30 -41.33
C ARG A 64 9.60 -34.26 -41.18
N TYR A 65 9.09 -34.87 -40.12
CA TYR A 65 7.65 -35.01 -39.88
C TYR A 65 6.95 -33.71 -39.45
N ALA A 66 7.69 -32.74 -38.92
CA ALA A 66 7.15 -31.45 -38.48
C ALA A 66 6.97 -30.42 -39.62
N ALA A 67 7.54 -30.68 -40.82
CA ALA A 67 7.50 -29.73 -41.93
C ALA A 67 6.10 -29.55 -42.54
N LYS A 68 5.19 -30.53 -42.37
CA LYS A 68 3.78 -30.45 -42.81
C LYS A 68 2.86 -30.88 -41.67
N ARG A 69 1.68 -30.24 -41.56
CA ARG A 69 0.73 -30.36 -40.43
C ARG A 69 0.37 -31.80 -40.02
N PHE A 70 0.03 -32.66 -40.98
CA PHE A 70 -0.41 -34.05 -40.71
C PHE A 70 0.67 -35.12 -40.96
N ARG A 71 1.86 -34.75 -41.42
CA ARG A 71 2.95 -35.70 -41.69
C ARG A 71 3.46 -36.39 -40.42
N LYS A 72 3.19 -35.83 -39.24
CA LYS A 72 3.40 -36.46 -37.93
C LYS A 72 2.62 -37.78 -37.75
N ALA A 73 1.48 -37.96 -38.41
CA ALA A 73 0.70 -39.20 -38.34
C ALA A 73 1.45 -40.39 -38.96
N GLN A 74 2.20 -40.15 -40.04
CA GLN A 74 3.02 -41.14 -40.74
C GLN A 74 4.31 -41.50 -39.99
N CYS A 75 4.64 -40.84 -38.88
CA CYS A 75 5.80 -41.19 -38.07
C CYS A 75 5.50 -42.48 -37.29
N PRO A 76 6.39 -43.49 -37.31
CA PRO A 76 6.22 -44.73 -36.57
C PRO A 76 5.83 -44.46 -35.11
N ILE A 77 4.81 -45.16 -34.61
CA ILE A 77 4.21 -44.82 -33.32
C ILE A 77 5.20 -44.94 -32.15
N ILE A 78 6.09 -45.94 -32.20
CA ILE A 78 7.14 -46.13 -31.19
C ILE A 78 8.21 -45.03 -31.25
N GLU A 79 8.46 -44.48 -32.44
CA GLU A 79 9.33 -43.32 -32.58
C GLU A 79 8.68 -42.06 -31.95
N ARG A 80 7.36 -41.90 -32.04
CA ARG A 80 6.65 -40.82 -31.35
C ARG A 80 6.71 -40.97 -29.83
N LEU A 81 6.66 -42.20 -29.32
CA LEU A 81 6.83 -42.52 -27.90
C LEU A 81 8.25 -42.17 -27.42
N THR A 82 9.30 -42.66 -28.11
CA THR A 82 10.70 -42.35 -27.78
C THR A 82 11.00 -40.84 -27.80
N ASN A 83 10.46 -40.11 -28.79
CA ASN A 83 10.64 -38.67 -28.88
C ASN A 83 10.03 -37.90 -27.69
N SER A 84 8.94 -38.43 -27.09
CA SER A 84 8.26 -37.81 -25.95
C SER A 84 8.97 -38.09 -24.62
N ILE A 85 9.75 -39.18 -24.54
CA ILE A 85 10.55 -39.54 -23.35
C ILE A 85 11.70 -38.55 -23.14
N MET A 86 12.36 -38.10 -24.21
CA MET A 86 13.56 -37.24 -24.17
C MET A 86 13.30 -35.73 -23.92
N MET A 87 12.28 -35.38 -23.13
CA MET A 87 11.90 -34.00 -22.80
C MET A 87 12.37 -33.58 -21.39
N ASN A 88 12.06 -32.36 -20.96
CA ASN A 88 12.35 -31.78 -19.63
C ASN A 88 13.82 -31.43 -19.37
N GLY A 89 14.42 -30.64 -20.28
CA GLY A 89 15.68 -29.93 -20.05
C GLY A 89 16.89 -30.86 -20.17
N ARG A 90 17.29 -31.51 -19.07
CA ARG A 90 18.51 -32.36 -19.00
C ARG A 90 18.50 -33.57 -19.93
N ASN A 91 17.32 -33.98 -20.42
CA ASN A 91 17.15 -35.12 -21.32
C ASN A 91 16.94 -34.71 -22.78
N ASN A 92 16.87 -33.41 -23.08
CA ASN A 92 16.64 -32.90 -24.43
C ASN A 92 17.71 -33.42 -25.40
N GLY A 93 17.27 -34.01 -26.51
CA GLY A 93 18.14 -34.49 -27.60
C GLY A 93 18.83 -35.85 -27.33
N LYS A 94 18.66 -36.46 -26.16
CA LYS A 94 19.28 -37.76 -25.82
C LYS A 94 18.49 -38.95 -26.39
N LYS A 95 18.26 -38.95 -27.71
CA LYS A 95 17.39 -39.93 -28.38
C LYS A 95 17.90 -41.37 -28.27
N ILE A 96 19.22 -41.60 -28.35
CA ILE A 96 19.83 -42.93 -28.19
C ILE A 96 19.50 -43.54 -26.81
N MET A 97 19.55 -42.72 -25.75
CA MET A 97 19.18 -43.15 -24.40
C MET A 97 17.69 -43.49 -24.31
N ALA A 98 16.82 -42.70 -24.96
CA ALA A 98 15.38 -42.97 -25.00
C ALA A 98 15.04 -44.25 -25.78
N VAL A 99 15.75 -44.53 -26.89
CA VAL A 99 15.60 -45.78 -27.65
C VAL A 99 15.97 -46.98 -26.78
N ARG A 100 17.06 -46.88 -26.00
CA ARG A 100 17.47 -47.93 -25.05
C ARG A 100 16.43 -48.16 -23.95
N ILE A 101 15.86 -47.09 -23.40
CA ILE A 101 14.78 -47.19 -22.41
C ILE A 101 13.59 -47.96 -22.99
N VAL A 102 13.15 -47.62 -24.20
CA VAL A 102 12.01 -48.31 -24.85
C VAL A 102 12.33 -49.77 -25.17
N ALA A 103 13.56 -50.09 -25.57
CA ALA A 103 13.98 -51.47 -25.78
C ALA A 103 13.83 -52.31 -24.49
N HIS A 104 14.33 -51.80 -23.35
CA HIS A 104 14.19 -52.48 -22.05
C HIS A 104 12.73 -52.53 -21.57
N THR A 105 11.95 -51.47 -21.77
CA THR A 105 10.51 -51.48 -21.47
C THR A 105 9.80 -52.59 -22.23
N PHE A 106 10.11 -52.81 -23.51
CA PHE A 106 9.45 -53.82 -24.33
C PHE A 106 9.84 -55.24 -23.93
N GLU A 107 11.09 -55.46 -23.50
CA GLU A 107 11.53 -56.73 -22.92
C GLU A 107 10.76 -57.03 -21.62
N ILE A 108 10.63 -56.04 -20.73
CA ILE A 108 9.86 -56.18 -19.48
C ILE A 108 8.39 -56.48 -19.77
N ILE A 109 7.76 -55.77 -20.71
CA ILE A 109 6.36 -56.01 -21.08
C ILE A 109 6.16 -57.44 -21.56
N HIS A 110 7.04 -57.93 -22.44
CA HIS A 110 6.92 -59.30 -22.93
C HIS A 110 7.08 -60.32 -21.81
N ILE A 111 8.08 -60.17 -20.94
CA ILE A 111 8.29 -61.07 -19.78
C ILE A 111 7.08 -61.06 -18.83
N MET A 112 6.39 -59.93 -18.67
CA MET A 112 5.26 -59.81 -17.74
C MET A 112 3.90 -60.20 -18.32
N THR A 113 3.74 -60.18 -19.65
CA THR A 113 2.43 -60.34 -20.31
C THR A 113 2.38 -61.44 -21.35
N ASP A 114 3.52 -61.98 -21.77
CA ASP A 114 3.72 -62.91 -22.88
C ASP A 114 3.13 -62.47 -24.23
N GLN A 115 2.64 -61.23 -24.31
CA GLN A 115 2.08 -60.63 -25.52
C GLN A 115 3.15 -59.88 -26.31
N ASN A 116 2.85 -59.58 -27.58
CA ASN A 116 3.69 -58.70 -28.37
C ASN A 116 3.64 -57.28 -27.74
N PRO A 117 4.79 -56.72 -27.28
CA PRO A 117 4.81 -55.42 -26.61
C PRO A 117 4.38 -54.27 -27.53
N LEU A 118 4.46 -54.45 -28.86
CA LEU A 118 3.90 -53.50 -29.82
C LEU A 118 2.37 -53.40 -29.72
N GLN A 119 1.69 -54.54 -29.60
CA GLN A 119 0.24 -54.58 -29.42
C GLN A 119 -0.16 -53.92 -28.11
N VAL A 120 0.53 -54.24 -27.01
CA VAL A 120 0.28 -53.63 -25.69
C VAL A 120 0.47 -52.11 -25.74
N ALA A 121 1.49 -51.62 -26.43
CA ALA A 121 1.72 -50.18 -26.59
C ALA A 121 0.63 -49.49 -27.42
N VAL A 122 0.13 -50.15 -28.47
CA VAL A 122 -0.98 -49.65 -29.30
C VAL A 122 -2.28 -49.61 -28.49
N ASP A 123 -2.63 -50.70 -27.81
CA ASP A 123 -3.82 -50.80 -26.97
C ASP A 123 -3.80 -49.76 -25.84
N ALA A 124 -2.64 -49.54 -25.20
CA ALA A 124 -2.46 -48.50 -24.21
C ALA A 124 -2.75 -47.09 -24.77
N ILE A 125 -2.26 -46.78 -25.98
CA ILE A 125 -2.48 -45.48 -26.63
C ILE A 125 -3.96 -45.30 -27.00
N VAL A 126 -4.61 -46.35 -27.51
CA VAL A 126 -6.04 -46.33 -27.87
C VAL A 126 -6.91 -46.05 -26.63
N ASN A 127 -6.61 -46.74 -25.52
CA ASN A 127 -7.38 -46.62 -24.27
C ASN A 127 -7.20 -45.28 -23.57
N CYS A 128 -5.99 -44.70 -23.61
CA CYS A 128 -5.65 -43.45 -22.93
C CYS A 128 -6.06 -42.17 -23.68
N GLY A 129 -6.46 -42.26 -24.96
CA GLY A 129 -6.81 -41.09 -25.76
C GLY A 129 -8.19 -40.52 -25.42
N PRO A 130 -8.31 -39.32 -24.81
CA PRO A 130 -9.60 -38.76 -24.39
C PRO A 130 -10.46 -38.38 -25.60
N ARG A 131 -11.70 -38.88 -25.64
CA ARG A 131 -12.65 -38.67 -26.74
C ARG A 131 -13.31 -37.28 -26.70
N GLU A 132 -13.59 -36.79 -25.50
CA GLU A 132 -14.18 -35.47 -25.25
C GLU A 132 -13.27 -34.66 -24.31
N ASP A 133 -13.20 -33.35 -24.51
CA ASP A 133 -12.44 -32.41 -23.68
C ASP A 133 -13.27 -31.12 -23.50
N SER A 134 -12.85 -30.24 -22.59
CA SER A 134 -13.53 -28.97 -22.33
C SER A 134 -12.71 -27.77 -22.77
N THR A 135 -13.26 -26.97 -23.69
CA THR A 135 -12.65 -25.74 -24.18
C THR A 135 -13.24 -24.51 -23.50
N ARG A 136 -12.41 -23.48 -23.38
CA ARG A 136 -12.81 -22.21 -22.80
C ARG A 136 -13.47 -21.35 -23.89
N ILE A 137 -14.73 -20.96 -23.69
CA ILE A 137 -15.49 -20.11 -24.61
C ILE A 137 -16.06 -18.91 -23.85
N GLY A 138 -15.90 -17.71 -24.40
CA GLY A 138 -16.44 -16.46 -23.85
C GLY A 138 -15.60 -15.24 -24.24
N SER A 139 -16.22 -14.06 -24.23
CA SER A 139 -15.56 -12.75 -24.40
C SER A 139 -15.82 -11.92 -23.15
N GLN A 140 -14.78 -11.22 -22.66
CA GLN A 140 -14.79 -10.25 -21.55
C GLN A 140 -15.59 -10.66 -20.29
N GLY A 141 -14.89 -11.09 -19.25
CA GLY A 141 -15.44 -11.29 -17.90
C GLY A 141 -16.27 -12.55 -17.68
N THR A 142 -17.03 -13.02 -18.69
CA THR A 142 -17.86 -14.23 -18.57
C THR A 142 -17.32 -15.36 -19.44
N VAL A 143 -16.54 -16.25 -18.80
CA VAL A 143 -15.85 -17.35 -19.47
C VAL A 143 -16.41 -18.68 -18.99
N ARG A 144 -16.90 -19.53 -19.91
CA ARG A 144 -17.43 -20.87 -19.60
C ARG A 144 -16.62 -21.99 -20.25
N ARG A 145 -16.75 -23.21 -19.72
CA ARG A 145 -16.15 -24.43 -20.29
C ARG A 145 -17.20 -25.16 -21.12
N GLN A 146 -16.97 -25.27 -22.42
CA GLN A 146 -17.81 -26.00 -23.35
C GLN A 146 -17.19 -27.37 -23.64
N ALA A 147 -17.98 -28.43 -23.54
CA ALA A 147 -17.57 -29.76 -23.96
C ALA A 147 -17.49 -29.83 -25.49
N VAL A 148 -16.37 -30.35 -26.01
CA VAL A 148 -16.09 -30.52 -27.44
C VAL A 148 -15.41 -31.86 -27.69
N ASP A 149 -15.60 -32.39 -28.89
CA ASP A 149 -14.97 -33.64 -29.31
C ASP A 149 -13.48 -33.42 -29.64
N VAL A 150 -12.66 -34.46 -29.44
CA VAL A 150 -11.21 -34.42 -29.65
C VAL A 150 -10.83 -35.14 -30.93
N SER A 151 -10.09 -34.46 -31.81
CA SER A 151 -9.54 -35.04 -33.04
C SER A 151 -8.67 -36.30 -32.77
N PRO A 152 -8.72 -37.33 -33.63
CA PRO A 152 -7.88 -38.53 -33.54
C PRO A 152 -6.38 -38.26 -33.36
N LEU A 153 -5.82 -37.31 -34.12
CA LEU A 153 -4.41 -36.95 -33.98
C LEU A 153 -4.09 -36.37 -32.59
N ARG A 154 -5.03 -35.61 -32.01
CA ARG A 154 -4.90 -35.06 -30.66
C ARG A 154 -5.09 -36.16 -29.61
N ARG A 155 -5.98 -37.13 -29.81
CA ARG A 155 -6.11 -38.32 -28.95
C ARG A 155 -4.79 -39.07 -28.82
N VAL A 156 -4.14 -39.39 -29.95
CA VAL A 156 -2.83 -40.08 -29.95
C VAL A 156 -1.75 -39.23 -29.27
N ASN A 157 -1.67 -37.93 -29.57
CA ASN A 157 -0.67 -37.05 -28.96
C ASN A 157 -0.85 -36.92 -27.44
N GLN A 158 -2.10 -36.79 -26.98
CA GLN A 158 -2.43 -36.65 -25.57
C GLN A 158 -2.17 -37.95 -24.82
N ALA A 159 -2.52 -39.10 -25.41
CA ALA A 159 -2.24 -40.42 -24.83
C ALA A 159 -0.74 -40.62 -24.60
N ILE A 160 0.10 -40.37 -25.62
CA ILE A 160 1.55 -40.49 -25.50
C ILE A 160 2.11 -39.52 -24.45
N ALA A 161 1.60 -38.28 -24.42
CA ALA A 161 2.03 -37.30 -23.42
C ALA A 161 1.67 -37.75 -22.00
N LEU A 162 0.44 -38.21 -21.76
CA LEU A 162 -0.01 -38.66 -20.45
C LEU A 162 0.77 -39.88 -19.95
N LEU A 163 1.01 -40.87 -20.82
CA LEU A 163 1.80 -42.06 -20.51
C LEU A 163 3.23 -41.69 -20.13
N THR A 164 3.89 -40.83 -20.91
CA THR A 164 5.29 -40.45 -20.66
C THR A 164 5.45 -39.49 -19.48
N ILE A 165 4.46 -38.64 -19.19
CA ILE A 165 4.44 -37.79 -17.99
C ILE A 165 4.25 -38.65 -16.75
N GLY A 166 3.24 -39.53 -16.73
CA GLY A 166 2.96 -40.43 -15.62
C GLY A 166 4.16 -41.31 -15.28
N ALA A 167 4.77 -41.94 -16.29
CA ALA A 167 5.96 -42.76 -16.09
C ALA A 167 7.17 -41.95 -15.58
N ARG A 168 7.33 -40.70 -16.06
CA ARG A 168 8.43 -39.82 -15.60
C ARG A 168 8.25 -39.37 -14.16
N GLU A 169 7.03 -38.99 -13.77
CA GLU A 169 6.73 -38.55 -12.40
C GLU A 169 6.88 -39.71 -11.41
N ALA A 170 6.40 -40.90 -11.76
CA ALA A 170 6.54 -42.09 -10.91
C ALA A 170 7.99 -42.59 -10.76
N ALA A 171 8.85 -42.36 -11.77
CA ALA A 171 10.28 -42.64 -11.68
C ALA A 171 11.10 -41.52 -11.01
N PHE A 172 10.53 -40.34 -10.81
CA PHE A 172 11.28 -39.20 -10.25
C PHE A 172 11.48 -39.38 -8.74
N ARG A 173 12.75 -39.38 -8.30
CA ARG A 173 13.16 -39.61 -6.89
C ARG A 173 12.69 -40.96 -6.34
N ASN A 174 12.55 -41.96 -7.21
CA ASN A 174 12.21 -43.33 -6.87
C ASN A 174 13.34 -44.28 -7.30
N VAL A 175 13.43 -45.44 -6.66
CA VAL A 175 14.43 -46.48 -6.96
C VAL A 175 14.11 -47.20 -8.27
N LYS A 176 12.82 -47.36 -8.60
CA LYS A 176 12.38 -47.99 -9.86
C LYS A 176 12.94 -47.27 -11.07
N SER A 177 13.41 -48.04 -12.05
CA SER A 177 13.94 -47.48 -13.29
C SER A 177 12.81 -46.93 -14.17
N ILE A 178 13.12 -45.95 -15.03
CA ILE A 178 12.13 -45.41 -15.97
C ILE A 178 11.60 -46.48 -16.94
N ALA A 179 12.39 -47.52 -17.22
CA ALA A 179 11.99 -48.60 -18.12
C ALA A 179 10.91 -49.50 -17.47
N GLU A 180 11.09 -49.84 -16.18
CA GLU A 180 10.12 -50.60 -15.37
C GLU A 180 8.81 -49.81 -15.19
N VAL A 181 8.92 -48.54 -14.78
CA VAL A 181 7.73 -47.71 -14.54
C VAL A 181 6.95 -47.49 -15.84
N LEU A 182 7.63 -47.30 -16.97
CA LEU A 182 6.96 -47.19 -18.27
C LEU A 182 6.28 -48.51 -18.69
N ALA A 183 6.87 -49.66 -18.35
CA ALA A 183 6.25 -50.96 -18.60
C ALA A 183 4.98 -51.15 -17.76
N GLU A 184 5.04 -50.86 -16.46
CA GLU A 184 3.88 -50.88 -15.56
C GLU A 184 2.75 -49.96 -16.07
N GLU A 185 3.10 -48.72 -16.48
CA GLU A 185 2.13 -47.75 -16.98
C GLU A 185 1.47 -48.20 -18.29
N LEU A 186 2.24 -48.79 -19.23
CA LEU A 186 1.71 -49.31 -20.50
C LEU A 186 0.81 -50.55 -20.29
N ILE A 187 1.21 -51.49 -19.43
CA ILE A 187 0.41 -52.69 -19.12
C ILE A 187 -0.91 -52.30 -18.46
N ASN A 188 -0.86 -51.40 -17.47
CA ASN A 188 -2.06 -50.93 -16.77
C ASN A 188 -2.99 -50.16 -17.70
N ALA A 189 -2.44 -49.32 -18.58
CA ALA A 189 -3.19 -48.60 -19.59
C ALA A 189 -3.84 -49.52 -20.63
N ALA A 190 -3.13 -50.55 -21.10
CA ALA A 190 -3.66 -51.53 -22.05
C ALA A 190 -4.85 -52.32 -21.46
N LYS A 191 -4.82 -52.62 -20.15
CA LYS A 191 -5.93 -53.24 -19.42
C LYS A 191 -7.08 -52.27 -19.07
N GLY A 192 -6.90 -50.96 -19.30
CA GLY A 192 -7.85 -49.93 -18.88
C GLY A 192 -7.95 -49.77 -17.36
N SER A 193 -6.89 -50.14 -16.63
CA SER A 193 -6.88 -50.06 -15.17
C SER A 193 -6.87 -48.61 -14.71
N SER A 194 -7.71 -48.30 -13.72
CA SER A 194 -7.71 -47.00 -13.04
C SER A 194 -6.41 -46.75 -12.26
N ASN A 195 -5.49 -47.70 -12.12
CA ASN A 195 -4.19 -47.47 -11.48
C ASN A 195 -3.22 -46.65 -12.35
N SER A 196 -3.39 -46.68 -13.68
CA SER A 196 -2.60 -45.87 -14.62
C SER A 196 -2.90 -44.37 -14.47
N TYR A 197 -1.85 -43.56 -14.45
CA TYR A 197 -1.98 -42.10 -14.46
C TYR A 197 -2.73 -41.61 -15.70
N ALA A 198 -2.41 -42.18 -16.86
CA ALA A 198 -3.00 -41.78 -18.12
C ALA A 198 -4.51 -42.06 -18.20
N ILE A 199 -4.97 -43.22 -17.70
CA ILE A 199 -6.40 -43.55 -17.64
C ILE A 199 -7.14 -42.64 -16.66
N LYS A 200 -6.61 -42.44 -15.43
CA LYS A 200 -7.20 -41.51 -14.46
C LYS A 200 -7.42 -40.11 -15.05
N LYS A 201 -6.41 -39.59 -15.75
CA LYS A 201 -6.47 -38.25 -16.36
C LYS A 201 -7.43 -38.18 -17.54
N LYS A 202 -7.48 -39.22 -18.37
CA LYS A 202 -8.44 -39.31 -19.47
C LYS A 202 -9.88 -39.35 -18.93
N ASP A 203 -10.17 -40.21 -17.95
CA ASP A 203 -11.51 -40.31 -17.36
C ASP A 203 -11.91 -39.03 -16.61
N GLU A 204 -10.96 -38.36 -15.96
CA GLU A 204 -11.18 -37.05 -15.34
C GLU A 204 -11.60 -35.99 -16.37
N LEU A 205 -10.88 -35.89 -17.49
CA LEU A 205 -11.18 -34.95 -18.57
C LEU A 205 -12.55 -35.23 -19.21
N GLU A 206 -12.83 -36.49 -19.52
CA GLU A 206 -14.12 -36.91 -20.08
C GLU A 206 -15.27 -36.70 -19.09
N ARG A 207 -15.05 -36.91 -17.79
CA ARG A 207 -16.05 -36.63 -16.74
C ARG A 207 -16.33 -35.14 -16.62
N VAL A 208 -15.32 -34.28 -16.70
CA VAL A 208 -15.49 -32.82 -16.70
C VAL A 208 -16.24 -32.37 -17.95
N ALA A 209 -15.87 -32.88 -19.12
CA ALA A 209 -16.59 -32.61 -20.37
C ALA A 209 -18.07 -33.05 -20.28
N LYS A 210 -18.32 -34.28 -19.78
CA LYS A 210 -19.68 -34.80 -19.57
C LYS A 210 -20.49 -33.96 -18.58
N SER A 211 -19.88 -33.47 -17.50
CA SER A 211 -20.52 -32.57 -16.53
C SER A 211 -20.95 -31.26 -17.20
N ASN A 212 -20.05 -30.65 -17.97
CA ASN A 212 -20.34 -29.42 -18.70
C ASN A 212 -21.43 -29.63 -19.77
N ARG A 213 -21.50 -30.81 -20.38
CA ARG A 213 -22.59 -31.20 -21.31
C ARG A 213 -23.93 -31.37 -20.59
N LYS A 214 -23.94 -32.05 -19.43
CA LYS A 214 -25.15 -32.25 -18.61
C LYS A 214 -25.68 -30.94 -18.04
N MET A 215 -24.82 -29.99 -17.67
CA MET A 215 -25.27 -28.64 -17.29
C MET A 215 -26.01 -27.94 -18.43
N VAL A 216 -25.57 -28.08 -19.68
CA VAL A 216 -26.25 -27.46 -20.83
C VAL A 216 -27.57 -28.17 -21.15
N LYS A 217 -27.61 -29.52 -21.14
CA LYS A 217 -28.85 -30.28 -21.38
C LYS A 217 -29.86 -30.19 -20.22
N ARG A 218 -29.42 -30.18 -18.96
CA ARG A 218 -30.30 -29.92 -17.81
C ARG A 218 -30.81 -28.49 -17.84
N LYS A 219 -29.99 -27.51 -18.23
CA LYS A 219 -30.50 -26.16 -18.49
C LYS A 219 -31.59 -26.17 -19.55
N LEU A 220 -31.37 -26.79 -20.72
CA LEU A 220 -32.37 -26.81 -21.80
C LEU A 220 -33.66 -27.61 -21.48
N ALA A 221 -33.57 -28.74 -20.78
CA ALA A 221 -34.73 -29.56 -20.43
C ALA A 221 -35.44 -29.11 -19.14
N ALA A 222 -34.74 -28.49 -18.20
CA ALA A 222 -35.34 -27.86 -17.02
C ALA A 222 -35.89 -26.45 -17.33
N LEU A 223 -35.39 -25.78 -18.39
CA LEU A 223 -35.96 -24.52 -18.89
C LEU A 223 -37.41 -24.67 -19.36
N GLU A 224 -37.87 -25.89 -19.65
CA GLU A 224 -39.23 -26.15 -20.12
C GLU A 224 -40.13 -26.78 -19.04
N LYS A 225 -39.55 -27.40 -18.01
CA LYS A 225 -40.29 -28.01 -16.89
C LYS A 225 -39.47 -27.93 -15.59
N VAL A 226 -39.95 -27.11 -14.66
CA VAL A 226 -39.56 -26.97 -13.24
C VAL A 226 -38.38 -26.01 -12.97
N GLU A 227 -38.73 -24.91 -12.27
CA GLU A 227 -37.95 -23.72 -11.89
C GLU A 227 -37.68 -22.73 -13.03
N ALA A 228 -38.44 -21.62 -13.02
CA ALA A 228 -38.23 -20.50 -13.91
C ALA A 228 -36.77 -20.03 -13.81
N ASP A 229 -36.08 -19.92 -14.96
CA ASP A 229 -34.75 -19.30 -15.04
C ASP A 229 -34.87 -17.81 -14.70
N LEU A 230 -34.92 -17.49 -13.40
CA LEU A 230 -35.09 -16.13 -12.86
C LEU A 230 -34.09 -15.13 -13.45
N PRO A 231 -32.80 -15.47 -13.67
CA PRO A 231 -31.86 -14.58 -14.36
C PRO A 231 -32.25 -14.25 -15.81
N ASN A 232 -32.80 -15.21 -16.55
CA ASN A 232 -33.27 -14.99 -17.92
C ASN A 232 -34.56 -14.16 -17.94
N LEU A 233 -35.48 -14.45 -17.01
CA LEU A 233 -36.68 -13.64 -16.83
C LEU A 233 -36.33 -12.19 -16.44
N GLN A 234 -35.36 -11.98 -15.55
CA GLN A 234 -34.84 -10.66 -15.19
C GLN A 234 -34.31 -9.90 -16.42
N GLN A 235 -33.55 -10.58 -17.30
CA GLN A 235 -33.06 -9.95 -18.53
C GLN A 235 -34.21 -9.58 -19.48
N LYS A 236 -35.23 -10.42 -19.60
CA LYS A 236 -36.40 -10.17 -20.43
C LYS A 236 -37.22 -8.98 -19.91
N ILE A 237 -37.52 -8.94 -18.61
CA ILE A 237 -38.24 -7.83 -17.99
C ILE A 237 -37.50 -6.50 -18.16
N ARG A 238 -36.17 -6.49 -17.99
CA ARG A 238 -35.37 -5.28 -18.19
C ARG A 238 -35.35 -4.78 -19.64
N ARG A 239 -35.62 -5.65 -20.62
CA ARG A 239 -35.74 -5.26 -22.03
C ARG A 239 -37.13 -4.73 -22.35
N ASP A 240 -38.17 -5.38 -21.84
CA ASP A 240 -39.56 -4.99 -22.03
C ASP A 240 -40.37 -5.26 -20.77
N SER A 241 -40.58 -4.24 -19.93
CA SER A 241 -41.23 -4.45 -18.64
C SER A 241 -42.73 -4.70 -18.78
N LYS A 242 -43.40 -4.12 -19.78
CA LYS A 242 -44.87 -4.14 -19.87
C LYS A 242 -45.41 -5.52 -20.21
N SER A 243 -44.71 -6.28 -21.07
CA SER A 243 -45.17 -7.61 -21.49
C SER A 243 -45.02 -8.69 -20.43
N TYR A 244 -44.11 -8.52 -19.47
CA TYR A 244 -43.77 -9.54 -18.47
C TYR A 244 -44.34 -9.23 -17.07
N VAL A 245 -45.38 -8.38 -16.99
CA VAL A 245 -46.04 -8.00 -15.72
C VAL A 245 -46.68 -9.22 -15.03
N GLU A 246 -47.36 -10.08 -15.79
CA GLU A 246 -48.05 -11.27 -15.24
C GLU A 246 -47.06 -12.30 -14.71
N ASP A 247 -45.97 -12.55 -15.45
CA ASP A 247 -44.87 -13.40 -15.00
C ASP A 247 -44.24 -12.87 -13.71
N PHE A 248 -44.04 -11.55 -13.62
CA PHE A 248 -43.53 -10.91 -12.39
C PHE A 248 -44.51 -11.07 -11.22
N ARG A 249 -45.81 -10.85 -11.43
CA ARG A 249 -46.85 -11.05 -10.40
C ARG A 249 -46.87 -12.47 -9.88
N SER A 250 -46.72 -13.46 -10.76
CA SER A 250 -46.65 -14.87 -10.35
C SER A 250 -45.46 -15.14 -9.42
N GLN A 251 -44.27 -14.61 -9.75
CA GLN A 251 -43.09 -14.73 -8.88
C GLN A 251 -43.24 -13.95 -7.57
N TYR A 252 -43.87 -12.78 -7.61
CA TYR A 252 -44.12 -11.97 -6.41
C TYR A 252 -45.08 -12.66 -5.44
N TYR A 253 -46.16 -13.26 -5.95
CA TYR A 253 -47.09 -14.07 -5.15
C TYR A 253 -46.39 -15.29 -4.52
N GLN A 254 -45.49 -15.95 -5.26
CA GLN A 254 -44.67 -17.01 -4.69
C GLN A 254 -43.78 -16.50 -3.56
N TYR A 255 -43.17 -15.33 -3.73
CA TYR A 255 -42.37 -14.70 -2.68
C TYR A 255 -43.20 -14.41 -1.42
N GLU A 256 -44.40 -13.86 -1.57
CA GLU A 256 -45.30 -13.58 -0.43
C GLU A 256 -45.64 -14.86 0.34
N ASN A 257 -46.03 -15.93 -0.36
CA ASN A 257 -46.32 -17.22 0.27
C ASN A 257 -45.11 -17.77 1.03
N HIS A 258 -43.90 -17.73 0.44
CA HIS A 258 -42.69 -18.20 1.10
C HIS A 258 -42.31 -17.33 2.30
N ARG A 259 -42.53 -16.01 2.21
CA ARG A 259 -42.32 -15.07 3.32
C ARG A 259 -43.28 -15.37 4.48
N GLU A 260 -44.56 -15.58 4.21
CA GLU A 260 -45.56 -15.87 5.25
C GLU A 260 -45.24 -17.18 5.98
N ILE A 261 -44.91 -18.24 5.23
CA ILE A 261 -44.47 -19.52 5.80
C ILE A 261 -43.24 -19.30 6.70
N PHE A 262 -42.28 -18.49 6.24
CA PHE A 262 -41.07 -18.20 7.00
C PHE A 262 -41.36 -17.39 8.27
N MET A 263 -42.21 -16.36 8.20
CA MET A 263 -42.60 -15.55 9.36
C MET A 263 -43.39 -16.36 10.40
N ALA A 264 -44.21 -17.32 9.95
CA ALA A 264 -44.96 -18.20 10.84
C ALA A 264 -44.05 -19.22 11.55
N ASN A 265 -43.11 -19.85 10.83
CA ASN A 265 -42.23 -20.91 11.38
C ASN A 265 -40.81 -20.85 10.79
N PRO A 266 -39.91 -20.03 11.35
CA PRO A 266 -38.58 -19.78 10.79
C PRO A 266 -37.59 -20.95 10.95
N THR A 267 -37.89 -21.94 11.79
CA THR A 267 -37.04 -23.12 12.05
C THR A 267 -37.42 -24.36 11.25
N SER A 268 -38.65 -24.43 10.71
CA SER A 268 -39.18 -25.63 10.06
C SER A 268 -39.14 -25.60 8.52
N THR A 269 -38.70 -24.50 7.91
CA THR A 269 -38.67 -24.39 6.46
C THR A 269 -37.67 -25.38 5.87
N GLU A 270 -38.14 -26.28 5.00
CA GLU A 270 -37.31 -27.22 4.26
C GLU A 270 -36.17 -26.49 3.54
N ALA A 271 -34.99 -27.10 3.45
CA ALA A 271 -33.81 -26.47 2.83
C ALA A 271 -34.06 -25.99 1.40
N GLY A 272 -34.99 -26.61 0.66
CA GLY A 272 -35.42 -26.15 -0.67
C GLY A 272 -36.19 -24.82 -0.67
N GLY A 273 -37.07 -24.60 0.31
CA GLY A 273 -37.86 -23.37 0.43
C GLY A 273 -37.04 -22.13 0.81
N ILE A 274 -35.91 -22.33 1.49
CA ILE A 274 -34.97 -21.25 1.83
C ILE A 274 -34.18 -20.81 0.59
N ILE A 275 -33.83 -21.76 -0.30
CA ILE A 275 -33.13 -21.48 -1.56
C ILE A 275 -34.06 -20.75 -2.53
N SER A 276 -35.32 -21.19 -2.67
CA SER A 276 -36.30 -20.49 -3.50
C SER A 276 -36.56 -19.07 -3.00
N LEU A 277 -36.75 -18.86 -1.69
CA LEU A 277 -36.94 -17.53 -1.10
C LEU A 277 -35.75 -16.61 -1.37
N ARG A 278 -34.52 -17.12 -1.25
CA ARG A 278 -33.29 -16.36 -1.55
C ARG A 278 -33.26 -15.89 -3.01
N ASP A 279 -33.55 -16.79 -3.94
CA ASP A 279 -33.47 -16.50 -5.37
C ASP A 279 -34.60 -15.55 -5.81
N LEU A 280 -35.79 -15.68 -5.21
CA LEU A 280 -36.91 -14.75 -5.39
C LEU A 280 -36.59 -13.34 -4.87
N ILE A 281 -35.98 -13.22 -3.67
CA ILE A 281 -35.53 -11.92 -3.13
C ILE A 281 -34.50 -11.26 -4.06
N ASP A 282 -33.58 -12.06 -4.62
CA ASP A 282 -32.61 -11.54 -5.59
C ASP A 282 -33.28 -11.01 -6.85
N PHE A 283 -34.18 -11.81 -7.41
CA PHE A 283 -34.91 -11.50 -8.63
C PHE A 283 -35.72 -10.21 -8.46
N ILE A 284 -36.52 -10.12 -7.40
CA ILE A 284 -37.39 -8.96 -7.13
C ILE A 284 -36.53 -7.70 -6.91
N SER A 285 -35.48 -7.76 -6.11
CA SER A 285 -34.62 -6.58 -5.87
C SER A 285 -33.95 -6.05 -7.15
N HIS A 286 -33.65 -6.93 -8.10
CA HIS A 286 -33.09 -6.56 -9.40
C HIS A 286 -34.10 -5.99 -10.39
N VAL A 287 -35.40 -6.19 -10.18
CA VAL A 287 -36.49 -5.77 -11.08
C VAL A 287 -37.41 -4.70 -10.45
N ALA A 288 -37.25 -4.40 -9.15
CA ALA A 288 -38.11 -3.47 -8.43
C ALA A 288 -38.26 -2.06 -9.06
N ASP A 289 -37.25 -1.57 -9.77
CA ASP A 289 -37.26 -0.32 -10.54
C ASP A 289 -38.24 -0.34 -11.73
N CYS A 290 -38.48 -1.52 -12.29
CA CYS A 290 -39.39 -1.70 -13.43
C CYS A 290 -40.87 -1.70 -13.02
N PHE A 291 -41.17 -2.06 -11.77
CA PHE A 291 -42.54 -2.21 -11.25
C PHE A 291 -42.70 -1.57 -9.86
N PRO A 292 -42.71 -0.24 -9.77
CA PRO A 292 -42.83 0.46 -8.49
C PRO A 292 -44.17 0.14 -7.79
N ASP A 293 -45.29 0.12 -8.53
CA ASP A 293 -46.63 -0.09 -7.98
C ASP A 293 -46.78 -1.39 -7.18
N ILE A 294 -46.11 -2.46 -7.62
CA ILE A 294 -46.20 -3.79 -7.01
C ILE A 294 -45.18 -3.93 -5.86
N THR A 295 -44.03 -3.26 -5.95
CA THR A 295 -42.89 -3.49 -5.05
C THR A 295 -42.76 -2.46 -3.92
N ASN A 296 -43.75 -1.59 -3.71
CA ASN A 296 -43.74 -0.58 -2.66
C ASN A 296 -43.55 -1.17 -1.25
N ASP A 297 -44.19 -2.29 -0.94
CA ASP A 297 -44.11 -2.92 0.38
C ASP A 297 -42.86 -3.79 0.57
N PHE A 298 -42.22 -4.20 -0.53
CA PHE A 298 -41.10 -5.14 -0.53
C PHE A 298 -39.91 -4.69 0.35
N PRO A 299 -39.43 -3.43 0.30
CA PRO A 299 -38.41 -2.93 1.21
C PRO A 299 -38.75 -3.12 2.69
N GLN A 300 -39.97 -2.76 3.09
CA GLN A 300 -40.42 -2.86 4.49
C GLN A 300 -40.50 -4.32 4.92
N GLN A 301 -41.00 -5.19 4.06
CA GLN A 301 -41.08 -6.64 4.31
C GLN A 301 -39.70 -7.27 4.57
N LEU A 302 -38.65 -6.83 3.85
CA LEU A 302 -37.27 -7.27 4.09
C LEU A 302 -36.69 -6.74 5.41
N ILE A 303 -37.02 -5.49 5.75
CA ILE A 303 -36.60 -4.86 7.01
C ILE A 303 -37.20 -5.62 8.20
N ASP A 304 -38.50 -5.91 8.15
CA ASP A 304 -39.20 -6.62 9.22
C ASP A 304 -38.64 -8.04 9.40
N MET A 305 -38.37 -8.75 8.29
CA MET A 305 -37.78 -10.08 8.32
C MET A 305 -36.40 -10.09 9.00
N LEU A 306 -35.58 -9.07 8.72
CA LEU A 306 -34.29 -8.92 9.39
C LEU A 306 -34.46 -8.54 10.86
N MET A 307 -35.27 -7.54 11.19
CA MET A 307 -35.39 -7.05 12.57
C MET A 307 -35.95 -8.11 13.53
N GLN A 308 -36.92 -8.92 13.08
CA GLN A 308 -37.56 -9.94 13.91
C GLN A 308 -36.77 -11.25 13.99
N HIS A 309 -36.14 -11.70 12.89
CA HIS A 309 -35.53 -13.04 12.79
C HIS A 309 -34.02 -13.07 12.50
N HIS A 310 -33.27 -11.98 12.71
CA HIS A 310 -31.82 -11.93 12.42
C HIS A 310 -30.97 -13.01 13.12
N VAL A 311 -31.44 -13.65 14.20
CA VAL A 311 -30.72 -14.74 14.89
C VAL A 311 -31.00 -16.11 14.26
N VAL A 312 -32.19 -16.33 13.71
CA VAL A 312 -32.66 -17.63 13.21
C VAL A 312 -32.35 -17.81 11.71
N LEU A 313 -32.34 -16.73 10.93
CA LEU A 313 -32.10 -16.77 9.48
C LEU A 313 -30.82 -17.54 9.09
N GLY A 314 -30.82 -18.32 8.00
CA GLY A 314 -29.58 -18.93 7.49
C GLY A 314 -28.54 -17.87 7.09
N PRO A 315 -27.22 -18.13 7.21
CA PRO A 315 -26.18 -17.13 6.92
C PRO A 315 -26.25 -16.60 5.48
N GLU A 316 -26.55 -17.47 4.51
CA GLU A 316 -26.69 -17.10 3.09
C GLU A 316 -27.90 -16.18 2.83
N LEU A 317 -29.03 -16.47 3.48
CA LEU A 317 -30.25 -15.67 3.35
C LEU A 317 -30.05 -14.28 3.98
N ARG A 318 -29.39 -14.18 5.14
CA ARG A 318 -29.03 -12.88 5.75
C ARG A 318 -28.15 -12.06 4.82
N GLU A 319 -27.13 -12.68 4.24
CA GLU A 319 -26.24 -12.03 3.29
C GLU A 319 -27.02 -11.47 2.10
N LYS A 320 -27.97 -12.25 1.61
CA LYS A 320 -28.77 -11.88 0.45
C LYS A 320 -29.77 -10.78 0.74
N ILE A 321 -30.45 -10.81 1.88
CA ILE A 321 -31.39 -9.74 2.25
C ILE A 321 -30.64 -8.41 2.43
N VAL A 322 -29.51 -8.41 3.17
CA VAL A 322 -28.70 -7.20 3.34
C VAL A 322 -28.14 -6.71 1.99
N GLY A 323 -27.68 -7.63 1.14
CA GLY A 323 -27.22 -7.29 -0.21
C GLY A 323 -28.33 -6.68 -1.08
N SER A 324 -29.56 -7.18 -0.94
CA SER A 324 -30.74 -6.70 -1.67
C SER A 324 -31.19 -5.33 -1.19
N LEU A 325 -31.20 -5.06 0.13
CA LEU A 325 -31.47 -3.73 0.67
C LEU A 325 -30.45 -2.68 0.18
N VAL A 326 -29.17 -3.03 0.14
CA VAL A 326 -28.13 -2.14 -0.42
C VAL A 326 -28.33 -1.91 -1.92
N LEU A 327 -28.80 -2.93 -2.66
CA LEU A 327 -29.12 -2.78 -4.09
C LEU A 327 -30.33 -1.86 -4.30
N LEU A 328 -31.39 -2.01 -3.51
CA LEU A 328 -32.57 -1.14 -3.55
C LEU A 328 -32.21 0.31 -3.25
N ARG A 329 -31.29 0.54 -2.30
CA ARG A 329 -30.73 1.87 -2.04
C ARG A 329 -29.96 2.41 -3.25
N LYS A 330 -29.11 1.60 -3.89
CA LYS A 330 -28.38 2.03 -5.10
C LYS A 330 -29.30 2.42 -6.26
N LYS A 331 -30.52 1.90 -6.28
CA LYS A 331 -31.59 2.25 -7.22
C LYS A 331 -32.46 3.42 -6.74
N GLU A 332 -32.13 4.02 -5.60
CA GLU A 332 -32.86 5.15 -4.99
C GLU A 332 -34.31 4.84 -4.60
N ILE A 333 -34.66 3.55 -4.43
CA ILE A 333 -35.98 3.12 -3.92
C ILE A 333 -36.06 3.31 -2.40
N ILE A 334 -34.93 3.14 -1.71
CA ILE A 334 -34.81 3.31 -0.26
C ILE A 334 -33.84 4.45 0.03
N ASP A 335 -34.18 5.34 0.97
CA ASP A 335 -33.27 6.36 1.45
C ASP A 335 -32.13 5.78 2.32
N SER A 336 -30.96 6.43 2.28
CA SER A 336 -29.79 6.04 3.07
C SER A 336 -30.07 6.09 4.57
N ILE A 337 -30.90 7.05 5.02
CA ILE A 337 -31.29 7.17 6.44
C ILE A 337 -32.05 5.92 6.89
N THR A 338 -33.07 5.51 6.14
CA THR A 338 -33.87 4.30 6.42
C THR A 338 -33.00 3.05 6.41
N LEU A 339 -32.14 2.88 5.39
CA LEU A 339 -31.23 1.75 5.33
C LEU A 339 -30.34 1.67 6.58
N LEU A 340 -29.68 2.76 6.96
CA LEU A 340 -28.78 2.75 8.09
C LEU A 340 -29.50 2.52 9.43
N HIS A 341 -30.67 3.12 9.65
CA HIS A 341 -31.48 2.88 10.85
C HIS A 341 -31.88 1.40 11.02
N THR A 342 -31.93 0.61 9.95
CA THR A 342 -32.21 -0.83 10.02
C THR A 342 -30.93 -1.64 10.28
N LEU A 343 -29.82 -1.32 9.59
CA LEU A 343 -28.58 -2.08 9.70
C LEU A 343 -27.85 -1.87 11.04
N PHE A 344 -27.94 -0.67 11.62
CA PHE A 344 -27.24 -0.32 12.86
C PHE A 344 -27.71 -1.11 14.10
N PRO A 345 -29.01 -1.19 14.43
CA PRO A 345 -29.49 -2.02 15.54
C PRO A 345 -29.09 -3.50 15.38
N ILE A 346 -29.15 -4.03 14.16
CA ILE A 346 -28.80 -5.42 13.86
C ILE A 346 -27.30 -5.66 14.08
N LEU A 347 -26.44 -4.71 13.70
CA LEU A 347 -24.99 -4.78 13.95
C LEU A 347 -24.70 -4.93 15.45
N VAL A 348 -25.47 -4.21 16.28
CA VAL A 348 -25.30 -4.18 17.73
C VAL A 348 -25.87 -5.43 18.42
N SER A 349 -27.03 -5.92 17.98
CA SER A 349 -27.72 -7.06 18.61
C SER A 349 -27.20 -8.42 18.16
N THR A 350 -26.73 -8.55 16.91
CA THR A 350 -26.38 -9.85 16.31
C THR A 350 -25.16 -10.47 16.97
N PRO A 351 -25.14 -11.78 17.32
CA PRO A 351 -23.95 -12.46 17.85
C PRO A 351 -22.95 -12.93 16.77
N SER A 352 -23.42 -13.17 15.54
CA SER A 352 -22.62 -13.70 14.42
C SER A 352 -21.51 -12.73 13.95
N LYS A 353 -20.27 -13.24 13.86
CA LYS A 353 -19.09 -12.47 13.43
C LYS A 353 -19.13 -12.14 11.93
N THR A 354 -19.59 -13.07 11.09
CA THR A 354 -19.63 -12.89 9.62
C THR A 354 -20.64 -11.81 9.23
N LEU A 355 -21.84 -11.85 9.82
CA LEU A 355 -22.87 -10.85 9.56
C LEU A 355 -22.44 -9.46 10.03
N ARG A 356 -21.81 -9.33 11.21
CA ARG A 356 -21.27 -8.05 11.69
C ARG A 356 -20.23 -7.46 10.74
N GLN A 357 -19.32 -8.28 10.22
CA GLN A 357 -18.31 -7.82 9.26
C GLN A 357 -18.96 -7.32 7.97
N LEU A 358 -19.97 -8.04 7.47
CA LEU A 358 -20.70 -7.61 6.28
C LEU A 358 -21.48 -6.32 6.52
N LEU A 359 -22.24 -6.22 7.60
CA LEU A 359 -23.00 -5.01 7.96
C LEU A 359 -22.06 -3.80 8.09
N PHE A 360 -20.94 -3.98 8.79
CA PHE A 360 -19.92 -2.93 8.93
C PHE A 360 -19.38 -2.46 7.57
N GLN A 361 -19.03 -3.39 6.67
CA GLN A 361 -18.57 -3.05 5.33
C GLN A 361 -19.64 -2.35 4.48
N LYS A 362 -20.90 -2.79 4.59
CA LYS A 362 -22.01 -2.17 3.84
C LYS A 362 -22.34 -0.78 4.35
N ILE A 363 -22.38 -0.56 5.66
CA ILE A 363 -22.59 0.76 6.28
C ILE A 363 -21.50 1.74 5.82
N LEU A 364 -20.23 1.34 5.86
CA LEU A 364 -19.13 2.19 5.40
C LEU A 364 -19.18 2.47 3.90
N SER A 365 -19.51 1.46 3.09
CA SER A 365 -19.69 1.64 1.65
C SER A 365 -20.83 2.61 1.36
N ASP A 366 -21.92 2.53 2.11
CA ASP A 366 -23.08 3.41 1.96
C ASP A 366 -22.71 4.86 2.25
N LEU A 367 -22.17 5.12 3.45
CA LEU A 367 -21.71 6.44 3.88
C LEU A 367 -20.68 7.04 2.92
N ARG A 368 -19.76 6.22 2.40
CA ARG A 368 -18.80 6.67 1.37
C ARG A 368 -19.49 7.07 0.08
N THR A 369 -20.42 6.26 -0.43
CA THR A 369 -21.10 6.59 -1.69
C THR A 369 -21.97 7.83 -1.55
N SER A 370 -22.65 8.02 -0.42
CA SER A 370 -23.45 9.23 -0.15
C SER A 370 -22.61 10.50 -0.08
N ASN A 371 -21.36 10.41 0.39
CA ASN A 371 -20.45 11.54 0.53
C ASN A 371 -19.45 11.67 -0.64
N SER A 372 -19.63 10.94 -1.74
CA SER A 372 -18.65 10.87 -2.83
C SER A 372 -18.64 12.08 -3.77
N LYS A 373 -19.80 12.74 -3.94
CA LYS A 373 -19.95 13.95 -4.77
C LYS A 373 -19.83 15.22 -3.91
N SER A 374 -20.62 15.28 -2.84
CA SER A 374 -20.65 16.34 -1.85
C SER A 374 -20.94 15.74 -0.47
N THR A 375 -20.58 16.46 0.59
CA THR A 375 -20.85 16.04 1.97
C THR A 375 -22.34 16.15 2.28
N ASN A 376 -23.00 15.01 2.53
CA ASN A 376 -24.41 15.00 2.90
C ASN A 376 -24.56 15.25 4.40
N HIS A 377 -24.66 16.52 4.78
CA HIS A 377 -24.75 16.94 6.18
C HIS A 377 -25.96 16.37 6.92
N LYS A 378 -27.12 16.22 6.27
CA LYS A 378 -28.34 15.67 6.89
C LYS A 378 -28.15 14.21 7.31
N LEU A 379 -27.63 13.39 6.40
CA LEU A 379 -27.32 11.98 6.67
C LEU A 379 -26.24 11.84 7.75
N ASN A 380 -25.15 12.60 7.62
CA ASN A 380 -24.04 12.54 8.56
C ASN A 380 -24.48 12.94 9.97
N ARG A 381 -25.26 14.03 10.12
CA ARG A 381 -25.77 14.47 11.41
C ARG A 381 -26.71 13.45 12.04
N ALA A 382 -27.64 12.87 11.27
CA ALA A 382 -28.52 11.82 11.77
C ALA A 382 -27.73 10.60 12.29
N MET A 383 -26.73 10.16 11.55
CA MET A 383 -25.90 9.01 11.95
C MET A 383 -25.00 9.35 13.14
N GLN A 384 -24.40 10.54 13.18
CA GLN A 384 -23.62 11.01 14.33
C GLN A 384 -24.49 11.05 15.60
N THR A 385 -25.75 11.51 15.51
CA THR A 385 -26.69 11.48 16.64
C THR A 385 -27.00 10.05 17.10
N VAL A 386 -27.22 9.11 16.17
CA VAL A 386 -27.41 7.68 16.52
C VAL A 386 -26.20 7.11 17.25
N LEU A 387 -24.99 7.41 16.77
CA LEU A 387 -23.75 6.95 17.41
C LEU A 387 -23.52 7.62 18.77
N TYR A 388 -23.83 8.91 18.90
CA TYR A 388 -23.78 9.63 20.17
C TYR A 388 -24.70 8.98 21.21
N ASN A 389 -25.96 8.75 20.84
CA ASN A 389 -26.95 8.11 21.71
C ASN A 389 -26.52 6.70 22.12
N LEU A 390 -25.88 5.93 21.23
CA LEU A 390 -25.39 4.59 21.56
C LEU A 390 -24.27 4.61 22.61
N VAL A 391 -23.44 5.66 22.62
CA VAL A 391 -22.34 5.80 23.59
C VAL A 391 -22.86 6.34 24.93
N THR A 392 -23.82 7.26 24.90
CA THR A 392 -24.33 7.92 26.11
C THR A 392 -25.38 7.10 26.85
N SER A 393 -26.23 6.33 26.14
CA SER A 393 -27.30 5.56 26.77
C SER A 393 -26.75 4.45 27.68
N ASP A 394 -25.72 3.73 27.24
CA ASP A 394 -25.16 2.55 27.94
C ASP A 394 -23.63 2.66 28.11
N ARG A 395 -23.17 3.45 29.08
CA ARG A 395 -21.71 3.68 29.32
C ARG A 395 -20.92 2.43 29.75
N THR A 396 -21.58 1.36 30.20
CA THR A 396 -20.95 0.10 30.63
C THR A 396 -20.85 -0.93 29.50
N SER A 397 -21.70 -0.80 28.48
CA SER A 397 -21.92 -1.83 27.47
C SER A 397 -20.80 -1.86 26.43
N PRO A 398 -20.38 -3.04 25.95
CA PRO A 398 -19.41 -3.15 24.85
C PRO A 398 -20.00 -2.74 23.49
N LYS A 399 -21.31 -2.53 23.40
CA LYS A 399 -22.02 -2.17 22.16
C LYS A 399 -21.50 -0.87 21.53
N ALA A 400 -21.12 0.10 22.36
CA ALA A 400 -20.53 1.38 21.95
C ALA A 400 -19.19 1.22 21.20
N GLN A 401 -18.54 0.06 21.26
CA GLN A 401 -17.33 -0.22 20.49
C GLN A 401 -17.56 -0.07 18.96
N TRP A 402 -18.77 -0.34 18.48
CA TRP A 402 -19.10 -0.19 17.07
C TRP A 402 -19.18 1.26 16.62
N ALA A 403 -19.67 2.16 17.47
CA ALA A 403 -19.65 3.60 17.21
C ALA A 403 -18.21 4.07 17.00
N VAL A 404 -17.31 3.72 17.93
CA VAL A 404 -15.88 4.06 17.88
C VAL A 404 -15.18 3.53 16.63
N LYS A 405 -15.50 2.30 16.19
CA LYS A 405 -14.90 1.72 14.98
C LYS A 405 -15.35 2.45 13.72
N ILE A 406 -16.63 2.83 13.65
CA ILE A 406 -17.20 3.50 12.48
C ILE A 406 -16.68 4.93 12.39
N THR A 407 -16.70 5.69 13.49
CA THR A 407 -16.15 7.06 13.53
C THR A 407 -14.67 7.08 13.16
N ARG A 408 -13.85 6.17 13.72
CA ARG A 408 -12.42 6.10 13.39
C ARG A 408 -12.15 5.81 11.92
N GLU A 409 -12.88 4.87 11.31
CA GLU A 409 -12.71 4.53 9.90
C GLU A 409 -13.16 5.66 8.96
N LEU A 410 -14.20 6.41 9.34
CA LEU A 410 -14.68 7.58 8.58
C LEU A 410 -13.77 8.79 8.71
N TRP A 411 -13.16 8.98 9.89
CA TRP A 411 -12.12 10.01 10.12
C TRP A 411 -10.87 9.72 9.29
N ARG A 412 -10.37 8.48 9.35
CA ARG A 412 -9.20 8.03 8.58
C ARG A 412 -9.39 8.25 7.07
N ARG A 413 -10.63 8.13 6.58
CA ARG A 413 -11.00 8.31 5.17
C ARG A 413 -11.33 9.76 4.77
N GLN A 414 -11.17 10.73 5.68
CA GLN A 414 -11.55 12.14 5.48
C GLN A 414 -13.03 12.37 5.09
N ILE A 415 -13.94 11.49 5.49
CA ILE A 415 -15.39 11.69 5.24
C ILE A 415 -16.01 12.52 6.35
N TRP A 416 -15.58 12.26 7.59
CA TRP A 416 -16.06 12.92 8.79
C TRP A 416 -14.91 13.65 9.45
N THR A 417 -14.90 14.98 9.34
CA THR A 417 -13.90 15.88 9.94
C THR A 417 -14.56 16.93 10.83
N ASP A 418 -15.76 16.64 11.33
CA ASP A 418 -16.61 17.60 12.04
C ASP A 418 -16.43 17.54 13.56
N ALA A 419 -16.69 18.66 14.25
CA ALA A 419 -16.64 18.73 15.72
C ALA A 419 -17.58 17.72 16.42
N LYS A 420 -18.76 17.43 15.83
CA LYS A 420 -19.70 16.45 16.39
C LYS A 420 -19.12 15.03 16.44
N THR A 421 -18.26 14.69 15.49
CA THR A 421 -17.60 13.37 15.43
C THR A 421 -16.60 13.23 16.57
N VAL A 422 -15.89 14.32 16.87
CA VAL A 422 -14.97 14.43 17.99
C VAL A 422 -15.71 14.37 19.32
N GLU A 423 -16.91 14.96 19.42
CA GLU A 423 -17.76 14.87 20.61
C GLU A 423 -18.23 13.43 20.90
N VAL A 424 -18.58 12.65 19.88
CA VAL A 424 -18.88 11.21 20.04
C VAL A 424 -17.66 10.47 20.60
N MET A 425 -16.46 10.83 20.15
CA MET A 425 -15.21 10.23 20.63
C MET A 425 -14.81 10.70 22.02
N LYS A 426 -15.10 11.95 22.39
CA LYS A 426 -14.98 12.50 23.74
C LYS A 426 -15.79 11.65 24.73
N GLU A 427 -17.08 11.45 24.45
CA GLU A 427 -17.96 10.60 25.27
C GLU A 427 -17.48 9.14 25.32
N ALA A 428 -16.93 8.61 24.22
CA ALA A 428 -16.38 7.25 24.19
C ALA A 428 -15.16 7.10 25.12
N CYS A 429 -14.32 8.13 25.26
CA CYS A 429 -13.22 8.14 26.21
C CYS A 429 -13.71 8.16 27.66
N LEU A 430 -14.87 8.77 27.91
CA LEU A 430 -15.52 8.85 29.22
C LEU A 430 -16.36 7.60 29.56
N ALA A 431 -16.46 6.60 28.68
CA ALA A 431 -17.16 5.35 28.96
C ALA A 431 -16.49 4.54 30.10
N GLN A 432 -17.18 3.54 30.66
CA GLN A 432 -16.60 2.65 31.68
C GLN A 432 -16.01 1.37 31.08
N ASN A 433 -16.37 1.02 29.85
CA ASN A 433 -15.91 -0.18 29.20
C ASN A 433 -14.49 0.00 28.63
N GLU A 434 -13.57 -0.89 29.01
CA GLU A 434 -12.15 -0.84 28.64
C GLU A 434 -11.91 -0.72 27.13
N LYS A 435 -12.68 -1.46 26.31
CA LYS A 435 -12.50 -1.49 24.85
C LYS A 435 -12.99 -0.20 24.18
N VAL A 436 -14.03 0.42 24.74
CA VAL A 436 -14.60 1.67 24.23
C VAL A 436 -13.66 2.82 24.57
N VAL A 437 -13.20 2.89 25.83
CA VAL A 437 -12.21 3.86 26.30
C VAL A 437 -10.94 3.77 25.48
N THR A 438 -10.36 2.57 25.35
CA THR A 438 -9.13 2.37 24.57
C THR A 438 -9.31 2.77 23.10
N GLY A 439 -10.48 2.50 22.52
CA GLY A 439 -10.78 2.89 21.14
C GLY A 439 -10.91 4.41 20.97
N GLY A 440 -11.55 5.10 21.93
CA GLY A 440 -11.64 6.56 21.97
C GLY A 440 -10.27 7.23 22.15
N VAL A 441 -9.48 6.75 23.11
CA VAL A 441 -8.15 7.31 23.40
C VAL A 441 -7.20 7.13 22.21
N ARG A 442 -7.22 5.96 21.57
CA ARG A 442 -6.39 5.69 20.38
C ARG A 442 -6.77 6.56 19.20
N PHE A 443 -8.03 6.98 19.07
CA PHE A 443 -8.44 7.91 18.03
C PHE A 443 -7.75 9.27 18.19
N PHE A 444 -7.68 9.82 19.41
CA PHE A 444 -6.99 11.10 19.64
C PHE A 444 -5.46 11.00 19.58
N LEU A 445 -4.89 9.83 19.90
CA LEU A 445 -3.43 9.63 19.85
C LEU A 445 -2.91 9.27 18.45
N GLY A 446 -3.66 8.48 17.67
CA GLY A 446 -3.22 7.90 16.41
C GLY A 446 -4.14 8.13 15.22
N GLY A 447 -5.33 8.72 15.40
CA GLY A 447 -6.28 8.96 14.31
C GLY A 447 -5.73 9.88 13.23
N ASP A 448 -4.91 10.87 13.61
CA ASP A 448 -4.30 11.80 12.66
C ASP A 448 -3.07 11.21 11.96
N LYS A 449 -2.26 10.39 12.66
CA LYS A 449 -1.14 9.66 12.03
C LYS A 449 -1.63 8.61 11.03
N GLU A 450 -2.66 7.84 11.39
CA GLU A 450 -3.27 6.84 10.50
C GLU A 450 -3.98 7.44 9.28
N ARG A 451 -4.36 8.72 9.39
CA ARG A 451 -4.90 9.53 8.32
C ARG A 451 -3.80 9.95 7.35
N GLU A 452 -2.71 10.55 7.85
CA GLU A 452 -1.54 10.92 7.06
C GLU A 452 -0.96 9.71 6.29
N GLU A 453 -0.83 8.56 6.96
CA GLU A 453 -0.33 7.32 6.34
C GLU A 453 -1.22 6.84 5.17
N MET A 454 -2.55 6.96 5.25
CA MET A 454 -3.42 6.57 4.12
C MET A 454 -3.35 7.53 2.94
N GLU A 455 -3.11 8.81 3.19
CA GLU A 455 -2.93 9.79 2.12
C GLU A 455 -1.66 9.46 1.32
N ASP A 456 -0.59 9.10 2.01
CA ASP A 456 0.66 8.66 1.39
C ASP A 456 0.50 7.35 0.61
N GLU A 457 -0.19 6.35 1.18
CA GLU A 457 -0.51 5.10 0.48
C GLU A 457 -1.39 5.33 -0.76
N SER A 458 -2.32 6.28 -0.72
CA SER A 458 -3.15 6.63 -1.88
C SER A 458 -2.38 7.43 -2.95
N SER A 459 -1.27 8.08 -2.59
CA SER A 459 -0.39 8.77 -3.54
C SER A 459 0.55 7.82 -4.29
N ASP A 460 0.71 6.58 -3.82
CA ASP A 460 1.62 5.59 -4.41
C ASP A 460 1.00 4.76 -5.55
N ASP A 461 -0.19 5.13 -6.03
CA ASP A 461 -0.79 4.57 -7.25
C ASP A 461 -0.02 5.07 -8.50
N ASP A 462 0.97 4.25 -8.90
CA ASP A 462 1.75 4.27 -10.15
C ASP A 462 1.99 5.68 -10.72
N GLY A 463 2.91 6.41 -10.09
CA GLY A 463 3.44 7.66 -10.62
C GLY A 463 3.99 7.44 -12.05
N ILE A 464 3.36 8.05 -13.04
CA ILE A 464 3.81 8.00 -14.44
C ILE A 464 5.19 8.67 -14.52
N ASP A 465 6.24 7.88 -14.71
CA ASP A 465 7.61 8.39 -14.85
C ASP A 465 7.81 9.10 -16.19
N VAL A 466 7.65 10.43 -16.16
CA VAL A 466 7.83 11.33 -17.29
C VAL A 466 9.25 11.24 -17.86
N ALA A 467 10.27 10.97 -17.04
CA ALA A 467 11.66 10.89 -17.48
C ALA A 467 11.89 9.64 -18.34
N LYS A 468 11.34 8.51 -17.93
CA LYS A 468 11.36 7.26 -18.71
C LYS A 468 10.62 7.40 -20.04
N LEU A 469 9.45 8.05 -20.05
CA LEU A 469 8.68 8.31 -21.27
C LEU A 469 9.40 9.28 -22.23
N LYS A 470 10.03 10.35 -21.70
CA LYS A 470 10.87 11.28 -22.47
C LYS A 470 12.06 10.55 -23.11
N HIS A 471 12.74 9.68 -22.36
CA HIS A 471 13.88 8.92 -22.86
C HIS A 471 13.48 7.87 -23.92
N GLN A 472 12.35 7.19 -23.75
CA GLN A 472 11.81 6.26 -24.76
C GLN A 472 11.45 6.95 -26.08
N ARG A 473 10.99 8.21 -26.03
CA ARG A 473 10.78 9.05 -27.23
C ARG A 473 12.10 9.46 -27.88
N GLY A 474 13.17 9.66 -27.10
CA GLY A 474 14.51 9.97 -27.60
C GLY A 474 15.19 8.80 -28.32
N ILE A 475 14.95 7.56 -27.88
CA ILE A 475 15.53 6.35 -28.50
C ILE A 475 14.78 5.92 -29.77
N ASN A 476 13.46 6.06 -29.78
CA ASN A 476 12.62 5.55 -30.87
C ASN A 476 12.28 6.65 -31.89
N LYS A 477 11.79 6.26 -33.07
CA LYS A 477 11.28 7.19 -34.08
C LYS A 477 10.21 8.12 -33.46
N LYS A 478 10.37 9.43 -33.64
CA LYS A 478 9.45 10.46 -33.15
C LYS A 478 8.13 10.36 -33.92
N THR A 479 7.11 9.72 -33.34
CA THR A 479 5.76 9.63 -33.93
C THR A 479 4.77 10.55 -33.20
N LYS A 480 3.79 11.10 -33.92
CA LYS A 480 2.74 12.00 -33.40
C LYS A 480 1.89 11.34 -32.29
N LYS A 481 1.72 10.00 -32.32
CA LYS A 481 1.03 9.24 -31.27
C LYS A 481 1.80 9.25 -29.93
N LYS A 482 3.13 9.14 -29.97
CA LYS A 482 3.97 9.15 -28.76
C LYS A 482 4.14 10.55 -28.16
N SER A 483 4.12 11.62 -28.98
CA SER A 483 4.10 12.99 -28.45
C SER A 483 2.82 13.27 -27.66
N ARG A 484 1.65 12.90 -28.22
CA ARG A 484 0.35 13.01 -27.53
C ARG A 484 0.30 12.22 -26.22
N GLN A 485 0.91 11.02 -26.16
CA GLN A 485 0.99 10.25 -24.93
C GLN A 485 1.87 10.92 -23.87
N LEU A 486 2.97 11.55 -24.28
CA LEU A 486 3.86 12.29 -23.39
C LEU A 486 3.19 13.57 -22.89
N GLU A 487 2.51 14.31 -23.75
CA GLU A 487 1.72 15.49 -23.39
C GLU A 487 0.62 15.13 -22.38
N LYS A 488 -0.13 14.05 -22.61
CA LYS A 488 -1.12 13.54 -21.64
C LYS A 488 -0.46 13.15 -20.31
N ALA A 489 0.67 12.45 -20.34
CA ALA A 489 1.42 12.08 -19.13
C ALA A 489 1.91 13.32 -18.35
N VAL A 490 2.46 14.32 -19.05
CA VAL A 490 2.90 15.58 -18.45
C VAL A 490 1.71 16.35 -17.88
N ALA A 491 0.59 16.43 -18.59
CA ALA A 491 -0.63 17.07 -18.10
C ALA A 491 -1.18 16.36 -16.84
N THR A 492 -1.17 15.03 -16.81
CA THR A 492 -1.58 14.27 -15.61
C THR A 492 -0.64 14.48 -14.43
N VAL A 493 0.67 14.56 -14.66
CA VAL A 493 1.65 14.81 -13.60
C VAL A 493 1.56 16.25 -13.12
N LYS A 494 1.45 17.24 -14.01
CA LYS A 494 1.19 18.64 -13.62
C LYS A 494 -0.13 18.79 -12.86
N LYS A 495 -1.19 18.07 -13.24
CA LYS A 495 -2.46 18.05 -12.50
C LYS A 495 -2.30 17.41 -11.10
N LYS A 496 -1.51 16.34 -10.98
CA LYS A 496 -1.16 15.72 -9.69
C LYS A 496 -0.29 16.66 -8.84
N GLU A 497 0.73 17.30 -9.42
CA GLU A 497 1.60 18.27 -8.74
C GLU A 497 0.84 19.52 -8.31
N ARG A 498 -0.08 20.02 -9.15
CA ARG A 498 -0.98 21.13 -8.79
C ARG A 498 -1.87 20.76 -7.61
N LYS A 499 -2.41 19.53 -7.59
CA LYS A 499 -3.16 19.02 -6.42
C LYS A 499 -2.30 18.85 -5.16
N LYS A 500 -1.01 18.53 -5.29
CA LYS A 500 -0.06 18.47 -4.15
C LYS A 500 0.41 19.84 -3.67
N ARG A 501 0.46 20.82 -4.56
CA ARG A 501 0.87 22.21 -4.27
C ARG A 501 -0.30 23.09 -3.86
N GLN A 502 -1.54 22.69 -4.14
CA GLN A 502 -2.71 23.29 -3.52
C GLN A 502 -2.52 23.16 -2.00
N PRO A 503 -2.63 24.26 -1.24
CA PRO A 503 -2.60 24.17 0.21
C PRO A 503 -3.66 23.16 0.61
N HIS A 504 -3.25 22.09 1.29
CA HIS A 504 -4.20 21.15 1.87
C HIS A 504 -5.19 21.97 2.67
N ALA A 505 -6.50 21.74 2.47
CA ALA A 505 -7.52 22.33 3.34
C ALA A 505 -7.05 22.09 4.77
N LEU A 506 -6.93 23.16 5.58
CA LEU A 506 -6.35 23.13 6.91
C LEU A 506 -6.94 21.94 7.68
N ASN A 507 -6.16 20.87 7.78
CA ASN A 507 -6.60 19.62 8.37
C ASN A 507 -6.46 19.80 9.87
N PHE A 508 -7.46 20.41 10.51
CA PHE A 508 -7.47 20.56 11.95
C PHE A 508 -7.35 19.17 12.61
N SER A 509 -6.39 19.02 13.51
CA SER A 509 -6.27 17.83 14.35
C SER A 509 -7.56 17.64 15.15
N ALA A 510 -7.96 16.39 15.40
CA ALA A 510 -9.12 16.08 16.24
C ALA A 510 -9.07 16.80 17.60
N LEU A 511 -7.87 17.09 18.11
CA LEU A 511 -7.65 17.79 19.37
C LEU A 511 -8.05 19.27 19.31
N HIS A 512 -7.96 19.92 18.15
CA HIS A 512 -8.34 21.33 17.96
C HIS A 512 -9.86 21.49 17.85
N LEU A 513 -10.59 20.45 17.45
CA LEU A 513 -12.06 20.46 17.34
C LEU A 513 -12.77 20.12 18.66
N LEU A 514 -12.04 19.91 19.76
CA LEU A 514 -12.64 19.58 21.05
C LEU A 514 -13.35 20.80 21.65
N HIS A 515 -14.62 20.63 22.00
CA HIS A 515 -15.33 21.59 22.83
C HIS A 515 -15.00 21.35 24.31
N ASP A 516 -14.54 22.41 24.99
CA ASP A 516 -14.09 22.38 26.39
C ASP A 516 -13.03 21.29 26.66
N SER A 517 -11.79 21.60 26.28
CA SER A 517 -10.62 20.73 26.45
C SER A 517 -10.18 20.60 27.91
N GLN A 518 -10.34 21.65 28.72
CA GLN A 518 -10.03 21.66 30.15
C GLN A 518 -10.92 20.68 30.91
N GLY A 519 -12.25 20.82 30.81
CA GLY A 519 -13.19 19.94 31.51
C GLY A 519 -13.02 18.48 31.09
N PHE A 520 -12.74 18.24 29.81
CA PHE A 520 -12.47 16.89 29.31
C PHE A 520 -11.24 16.24 29.96
N ALA A 521 -10.13 16.99 30.08
CA ALA A 521 -8.90 16.48 30.68
C ALA A 521 -9.08 16.18 32.19
N GLU A 522 -9.79 17.04 32.91
CA GLU A 522 -10.15 16.85 34.32
C GLU A 522 -11.02 15.61 34.55
N GLU A 523 -12.06 15.43 33.74
CA GLU A 523 -12.95 14.27 33.82
C GLU A 523 -12.22 12.96 33.51
N LEU A 524 -11.36 12.95 32.48
CA LEU A 524 -10.54 11.77 32.15
C LEU A 524 -9.60 11.40 33.30
N PHE A 525 -8.92 12.40 33.87
CA PHE A 525 -7.97 12.18 34.95
C PHE A 525 -8.66 11.66 36.22
N SER A 526 -9.71 12.33 36.67
CA SER A 526 -10.44 11.97 37.88
C SER A 526 -11.08 10.57 37.77
N LYS A 527 -11.69 10.25 36.63
CA LYS A 527 -12.44 9.00 36.41
C LYS A 527 -11.56 7.77 36.22
N HIS A 528 -10.48 7.89 35.44
CA HIS A 528 -9.69 6.73 34.99
C HIS A 528 -8.33 6.59 35.67
N LEU A 529 -7.69 7.70 36.06
CA LEU A 529 -6.33 7.70 36.62
C LEU A 529 -6.33 7.81 38.15
N GLN A 530 -7.06 8.79 38.71
CA GLN A 530 -7.11 9.05 40.16
C GLN A 530 -7.98 8.03 40.91
N ASN A 531 -9.07 7.57 40.29
CA ASN A 531 -9.97 6.60 40.92
C ASN A 531 -9.33 5.20 41.01
N SER A 532 -9.09 4.74 42.24
CA SER A 532 -8.52 3.41 42.53
C SER A 532 -9.42 2.26 42.04
N LYS A 533 -10.73 2.48 41.86
CA LYS A 533 -11.71 1.47 41.38
C LYS A 533 -11.75 1.31 39.86
N SER A 534 -10.89 1.99 39.10
CA SER A 534 -10.82 1.87 37.64
C SER A 534 -10.50 0.43 37.23
N LYS A 535 -11.23 -0.13 36.25
CA LYS A 535 -10.96 -1.48 35.71
C LYS A 535 -9.78 -1.55 34.72
N LEU A 536 -9.16 -0.40 34.40
CA LEU A 536 -8.12 -0.30 33.38
C LEU A 536 -6.79 -0.93 33.82
N ASN A 537 -6.17 -1.69 32.90
CA ASN A 537 -4.80 -2.18 33.06
C ASN A 537 -3.78 -1.02 33.00
N LEU A 538 -2.56 -1.23 33.50
CA LEU A 538 -1.49 -0.24 33.49
C LEU A 538 -1.20 0.31 32.08
N GLU A 539 -1.17 -0.54 31.06
CA GLU A 539 -0.97 -0.12 29.66
C GLU A 539 -2.10 0.79 29.16
N GLN A 540 -3.35 0.51 29.55
CA GLN A 540 -4.50 1.33 29.17
C GLN A 540 -4.49 2.67 29.92
N LYS A 541 -4.11 2.66 31.20
CA LYS A 541 -3.91 3.89 31.98
C LYS A 541 -2.82 4.77 31.38
N LEU A 542 -1.74 4.17 30.88
CA LEU A 542 -0.66 4.86 30.18
C LEU A 542 -1.17 5.53 28.89
N LEU A 543 -2.03 4.86 28.12
CA LEU A 543 -2.66 5.51 26.94
C LEU A 543 -3.53 6.71 27.35
N VAL A 544 -4.33 6.59 28.41
CA VAL A 544 -5.12 7.71 28.93
C VAL A 544 -4.20 8.85 29.39
N LEU A 545 -3.12 8.52 30.07
CA LEU A 545 -2.12 9.48 30.55
C LEU A 545 -1.44 10.23 29.38
N GLN A 546 -1.12 9.53 28.30
CA GLN A 546 -0.57 10.13 27.07
C GLN A 546 -1.55 11.10 26.42
N LEU A 547 -2.85 10.79 26.44
CA LEU A 547 -3.86 11.70 25.92
C LEU A 547 -4.00 12.95 26.78
N VAL A 548 -4.11 12.78 28.11
CA VAL A 548 -4.24 13.91 29.05
C VAL A 548 -3.00 14.82 28.98
N SER A 549 -1.79 14.25 28.95
CA SER A 549 -0.56 15.03 28.79
C SER A 549 -0.48 15.80 27.47
N ARG A 550 -0.94 15.19 26.37
CA ARG A 550 -1.01 15.87 25.07
C ARG A 550 -2.02 17.03 25.09
N LEU A 551 -3.20 16.83 25.69
CA LEU A 551 -4.20 17.88 25.85
C LEU A 551 -3.65 19.06 26.68
N ILE A 552 -2.96 18.75 27.78
CA ILE A 552 -2.33 19.75 28.64
C ILE A 552 -1.30 20.57 27.88
N GLY A 553 -0.38 19.92 27.19
CA GLY A 553 0.69 20.62 26.46
C GLY A 553 0.16 21.47 25.30
N LEU A 554 -0.82 20.96 24.54
CA LEU A 554 -1.35 21.64 23.36
C LEU A 554 -2.22 22.85 23.74
N HIS A 555 -3.20 22.65 24.62
CA HIS A 555 -4.15 23.70 25.01
C HIS A 555 -3.67 24.52 26.21
N LYS A 556 -2.42 24.32 26.67
CA LYS A 556 -1.84 24.97 27.87
C LYS A 556 -2.77 24.87 29.10
N LEU A 557 -3.23 23.66 29.40
CA LEU A 557 -4.23 23.39 30.46
C LEU A 557 -3.56 23.29 31.84
N THR A 558 -4.14 23.87 32.87
CA THR A 558 -3.60 23.78 34.24
C THR A 558 -4.30 22.69 35.04
N LEU A 559 -3.58 21.62 35.38
CA LEU A 559 -4.08 20.46 36.13
C LEU A 559 -3.10 20.11 37.28
N VAL A 560 -3.23 20.77 38.43
CA VAL A 560 -2.25 20.63 39.54
C VAL A 560 -2.14 19.18 40.07
N HIS A 561 -3.27 18.52 40.27
CA HIS A 561 -3.33 17.13 40.77
C HIS A 561 -2.70 16.10 39.81
N PHE A 562 -2.47 16.48 38.55
CA PHE A 562 -1.82 15.61 37.56
C PHE A 562 -0.33 15.43 37.88
N TYR A 563 0.36 16.48 38.33
CA TYR A 563 1.80 16.42 38.62
C TYR A 563 2.10 15.56 39.86
N SER A 564 1.29 15.68 40.91
CA SER A 564 1.42 14.83 42.10
C SER A 564 1.21 13.34 41.81
N TYR A 565 0.43 12.98 40.78
CA TYR A 565 0.26 11.59 40.35
C TYR A 565 1.56 10.95 39.85
N PHE A 566 2.44 11.71 39.18
CA PHE A 566 3.71 11.18 38.66
C PHE A 566 4.68 10.79 39.77
N LEU A 567 4.61 11.41 40.95
CA LEU A 567 5.49 11.07 42.07
C LEU A 567 5.44 9.58 42.41
N LYS A 568 4.31 8.90 42.20
CA LYS A 568 4.21 7.45 42.43
C LYS A 568 4.96 6.60 41.39
N TYR A 569 5.03 7.06 40.13
CA TYR A 569 5.48 6.25 38.98
C TYR A 569 6.90 6.58 38.50
N LEU A 570 7.49 7.68 38.99
CA LEU A 570 8.87 8.09 38.70
C LEU A 570 9.91 7.28 39.48
N THR A 571 9.96 5.97 39.25
CA THR A 571 11.00 5.07 39.78
C THR A 571 11.55 4.19 38.66
N PRO A 572 12.88 3.96 38.54
CA PRO A 572 13.44 3.19 37.42
C PRO A 572 12.97 1.72 37.34
N ARG A 573 12.48 1.16 38.45
CA ARG A 573 11.98 -0.22 38.53
C ARG A 573 10.59 -0.40 37.91
N GLN A 574 9.83 0.70 37.76
CA GLN A 574 8.49 0.67 37.21
C GLN A 574 8.51 0.20 35.73
N PRO A 575 7.53 -0.55 35.23
CA PRO A 575 7.43 -0.85 33.81
C PRO A 575 7.09 0.39 32.98
N SER A 576 7.68 0.51 31.79
CA SER A 576 7.45 1.59 30.82
C SER A 576 7.71 3.01 31.36
N VAL A 577 8.68 3.20 32.25
CA VAL A 577 8.93 4.52 32.87
C VAL A 577 9.27 5.61 31.87
N THR A 578 9.92 5.27 30.76
CA THR A 578 10.26 6.22 29.69
C THR A 578 9.02 6.86 29.07
N SER A 579 7.89 6.14 29.04
CA SER A 579 6.60 6.70 28.62
C SER A 579 5.98 7.64 29.66
N PHE A 580 6.17 7.38 30.95
CA PHE A 580 5.75 8.30 32.02
C PHE A 580 6.58 9.58 31.99
N LEU A 581 7.91 9.46 31.81
CA LEU A 581 8.80 10.61 31.63
C LEU A 581 8.43 11.44 30.40
N ALA A 582 8.07 10.79 29.28
CA ALA A 582 7.63 11.47 28.07
C ALA A 582 6.28 12.18 28.27
N SER A 583 5.32 11.52 28.93
CA SER A 583 4.02 12.11 29.23
C SER A 583 4.17 13.30 30.19
N LEU A 584 5.09 13.23 31.15
CA LEU A 584 5.38 14.34 32.06
C LEU A 584 5.94 15.53 31.28
N ALA A 585 6.98 15.31 30.47
CA ALA A 585 7.60 16.35 29.66
C ALA A 585 6.61 16.97 28.66
N GLN A 586 5.72 16.18 28.06
CA GLN A 586 4.70 16.71 27.15
C GLN A 586 3.68 17.62 27.86
N ALA A 587 3.36 17.33 29.12
CA ALA A 587 2.40 18.10 29.90
C ALA A 587 2.99 19.39 30.51
N THR A 588 4.30 19.64 30.41
CA THR A 588 4.87 20.89 30.93
C THR A 588 4.72 22.02 29.91
N HIS A 589 4.41 23.21 30.38
CA HIS A 589 4.33 24.43 29.57
C HIS A 589 4.63 25.64 30.44
N ASN A 590 4.77 26.81 29.82
CA ASN A 590 5.16 28.06 30.45
C ASN A 590 4.22 28.54 31.58
N LEU A 591 2.93 28.17 31.55
CA LEU A 591 1.93 28.56 32.56
C LEU A 591 1.83 27.61 33.76
N VAL A 592 2.61 26.52 33.79
CA VAL A 592 2.63 25.61 34.95
C VAL A 592 3.50 26.20 36.04
N PRO A 593 3.00 26.35 37.29
CA PRO A 593 3.81 26.83 38.40
C PRO A 593 5.09 25.98 38.58
N PRO A 594 6.28 26.60 38.68
CA PRO A 594 7.54 25.87 38.82
C PRO A 594 7.60 25.04 40.12
N ASP A 595 6.93 25.50 41.18
CA ASP A 595 6.86 24.84 42.50
C ASP A 595 6.31 23.40 42.43
N GLU A 596 5.43 23.11 41.47
CA GLU A 596 4.86 21.77 41.27
C GLU A 596 5.79 20.84 40.48
N LEU A 597 6.67 21.41 39.64
CA LEU A 597 7.62 20.69 38.80
C LEU A 597 8.95 20.43 39.50
N GLU A 598 9.39 21.33 40.38
CA GLU A 598 10.61 21.20 41.16
C GLU A 598 10.72 19.85 41.92
N PRO A 599 9.72 19.41 42.71
CA PRO A 599 9.80 18.12 43.43
C PRO A 599 9.85 16.93 42.47
N LEU A 600 9.26 17.05 41.27
CA LEU A 600 9.33 16.01 40.24
C LEU A 600 10.72 15.92 39.62
N ILE A 601 11.33 17.06 39.28
CA ILE A 601 12.70 17.13 38.75
C ILE A 601 13.68 16.59 39.80
N GLN A 602 13.52 16.98 41.06
CA GLN A 602 14.36 16.49 42.16
C GLN A 602 14.20 14.98 42.36
N LYS A 603 12.97 14.45 42.29
CA LYS A 603 12.74 13.01 42.34
C LYS A 603 13.41 12.27 41.18
N ILE A 604 13.33 12.79 39.96
CA ILE A 604 14.00 12.20 38.79
C ILE A 604 15.52 12.23 38.99
N ALA A 605 16.09 13.34 39.46
CA ALA A 605 17.53 13.44 39.72
C ALA A 605 17.99 12.41 40.76
N ASN A 606 17.27 12.28 41.87
CA ASN A 606 17.62 11.39 42.97
C ASN A 606 17.54 9.89 42.59
N GLU A 607 16.50 9.48 41.85
CA GLU A 607 16.31 8.07 41.52
C GLU A 607 16.98 7.64 40.20
N PHE A 608 17.05 8.52 39.20
CA PHE A 608 17.58 8.18 37.87
C PHE A 608 19.04 8.57 37.67
N VAL A 609 19.49 9.67 38.27
CA VAL A 609 20.84 10.24 38.06
C VAL A 609 21.70 10.08 39.32
N ASN A 610 21.70 8.87 39.87
CA ASN A 610 22.57 8.47 40.98
C ASN A 610 23.86 7.81 40.44
N GLU A 611 24.96 7.84 41.18
CA GLU A 611 26.21 7.13 40.85
C GLU A 611 26.00 5.61 40.65
N ALA A 612 25.03 5.03 41.35
CA ALA A 612 24.67 3.61 41.24
C ALA A 612 23.79 3.28 40.02
N SER A 613 23.25 4.29 39.32
CA SER A 613 22.33 4.10 38.21
C SER A 613 23.04 3.58 36.96
N ALA A 614 22.34 2.76 36.17
CA ALA A 614 22.84 2.34 34.87
C ALA A 614 22.92 3.55 33.92
N GLY A 615 23.94 3.59 33.06
CA GLY A 615 24.14 4.72 32.13
C GLY A 615 22.96 4.99 31.18
N GLU A 616 22.10 4.00 30.93
CA GLU A 616 20.86 4.15 30.15
C GLU A 616 19.77 4.86 30.96
N VAL A 617 19.60 4.48 32.23
CA VAL A 617 18.66 5.12 33.17
C VAL A 617 19.05 6.56 33.44
N ALA A 618 20.34 6.82 33.69
CA ALA A 618 20.86 8.18 33.88
C ALA A 618 20.69 9.05 32.63
N ALA A 619 20.90 8.48 31.43
CA ALA A 619 20.69 9.21 30.18
C ALA A 619 19.21 9.54 29.96
N ALA A 620 18.30 8.59 30.21
CA ALA A 620 16.86 8.80 30.12
C ALA A 620 16.37 9.87 31.12
N GLY A 621 16.86 9.83 32.37
CA GLY A 621 16.57 10.85 33.38
C GLY A 621 17.04 12.25 32.98
N LEU A 622 18.29 12.39 32.52
CA LEU A 622 18.84 13.68 32.06
C LEU A 622 18.12 14.22 30.82
N ASN A 623 17.76 13.35 29.87
CA ASN A 623 16.98 13.74 28.70
C ASN A 623 15.57 14.19 29.10
N ALA A 624 14.90 13.46 30.00
CA ALA A 624 13.57 13.84 30.49
C ALA A 624 13.60 15.21 31.20
N ILE A 625 14.58 15.43 32.09
CA ILE A 625 14.77 16.73 32.76
C ILE A 625 15.01 17.84 31.73
N ARG A 626 15.86 17.59 30.72
CA ARG A 626 16.10 18.54 29.64
C ARG A 626 14.81 18.90 28.92
N GLU A 627 13.99 17.92 28.52
CA GLU A 627 12.74 18.17 27.80
C GLU A 627 11.68 18.89 28.64
N ILE A 628 11.65 18.66 29.96
CA ILE A 628 10.83 19.43 30.89
C ILE A 628 11.30 20.89 30.92
N CYS A 629 12.61 21.12 31.07
CA CYS A 629 13.20 22.46 31.12
C CYS A 629 13.15 23.22 29.80
N VAL A 630 13.02 22.55 28.65
CA VAL A 630 12.79 23.22 27.36
C VAL A 630 11.45 23.98 27.40
N ARG A 631 10.44 23.40 28.06
CA ARG A 631 9.08 23.94 28.13
C ARG A 631 8.86 24.87 29.33
N GLN A 632 9.45 24.52 30.47
CA GLN A 632 9.45 25.36 31.67
C GLN A 632 10.87 25.45 32.26
N PRO A 633 11.67 26.46 31.85
CA PRO A 633 13.06 26.59 32.30
C PRO A 633 13.19 27.02 33.76
N LEU A 634 12.16 27.68 34.32
CA LEU A 634 12.15 28.19 35.69
C LEU A 634 12.04 27.09 36.76
N ALA A 635 11.70 25.85 36.38
CA ALA A 635 11.52 24.74 37.30
C ALA A 635 12.83 24.13 37.86
N MET A 636 13.99 24.62 37.41
CA MET A 636 15.31 24.09 37.79
C MET A 636 16.06 25.01 38.74
N ASN A 637 16.64 24.43 39.79
CA ASN A 637 17.48 25.16 40.73
C ASN A 637 18.93 25.27 40.25
N GLU A 638 19.60 26.38 40.57
CA GLU A 638 21.00 26.62 40.18
C GLU A 638 21.94 25.51 40.67
N THR A 639 21.77 25.07 41.92
CA THR A 639 22.60 24.03 42.53
C THR A 639 22.44 22.68 41.82
N LEU A 640 21.19 22.26 41.60
CA LEU A 640 20.88 21.02 40.91
C LEU A 640 21.37 21.04 39.46
N LEU A 641 21.20 22.16 38.76
CA LEU A 641 21.70 22.32 37.40
C LEU A 641 23.22 22.14 37.34
N GLN A 642 23.95 22.73 38.28
CA GLN A 642 25.41 22.60 38.34
C GLN A 642 25.85 21.15 38.55
N ASP A 643 25.15 20.40 39.40
CA ASP A 643 25.43 18.98 39.65
C ASP A 643 25.15 18.12 38.42
N LEU A 644 24.01 18.31 37.76
CA LEU A 644 23.67 17.58 36.54
C LEU A 644 24.65 17.87 35.38
N VAL A 645 25.16 19.10 35.29
CA VAL A 645 26.15 19.50 34.28
C VAL A 645 27.52 18.82 34.49
N LEU A 646 27.86 18.37 35.70
CA LEU A 646 29.13 17.64 35.95
C LEU A 646 29.23 16.36 35.10
N TYR A 647 28.10 15.73 34.79
CA TYR A 647 28.03 14.53 33.95
C TYR A 647 28.46 14.75 32.49
N LYS A 648 28.73 15.99 32.06
CA LYS A 648 29.36 16.29 30.76
C LYS A 648 30.75 15.66 30.57
N LYS A 649 31.41 15.24 31.65
CA LYS A 649 32.70 14.53 31.66
C LYS A 649 32.55 13.03 31.90
N SER A 650 31.32 12.51 31.95
CA SER A 650 31.06 11.08 32.20
C SER A 650 31.67 10.18 31.11
N LYS A 651 32.07 8.96 31.47
CA LYS A 651 32.61 7.97 30.51
C LYS A 651 31.53 7.44 29.56
N ASN A 652 30.28 7.40 30.01
CA ASN A 652 29.15 6.92 29.22
C ASN A 652 28.73 7.99 28.19
N LYS A 653 28.83 7.66 26.89
CA LYS A 653 28.52 8.61 25.81
C LYS A 653 27.07 9.11 25.87
N GLY A 654 26.10 8.26 26.21
CA GLY A 654 24.69 8.65 26.35
C GLY A 654 24.50 9.75 27.40
N VAL A 655 24.96 9.50 28.63
CA VAL A 655 24.93 10.45 29.75
C VAL A 655 25.68 11.74 29.43
N MET A 656 26.88 11.63 28.82
CA MET A 656 27.67 12.79 28.40
C MET A 656 26.92 13.68 27.41
N MET A 657 26.24 13.08 26.43
CA MET A 657 25.48 13.82 25.43
C MET A 657 24.22 14.45 26.03
N ALA A 658 23.52 13.74 26.92
CA ALA A 658 22.35 14.25 27.63
C ALA A 658 22.71 15.49 28.49
N ALA A 659 23.77 15.40 29.30
CA ALA A 659 24.25 16.52 30.11
C ALA A 659 24.74 17.72 29.25
N LYS A 660 25.36 17.45 28.10
CA LYS A 660 25.72 18.51 27.14
C LYS A 660 24.48 19.14 26.48
N GLY A 661 23.42 18.37 26.29
CA GLY A 661 22.13 18.85 25.79
C GLY A 661 21.49 19.83 26.77
N LEU A 662 21.45 19.48 28.06
CA LEU A 662 20.95 20.36 29.13
C LEU A 662 21.81 21.63 29.26
N LEU A 663 23.13 21.49 29.23
CA LEU A 663 24.03 22.64 29.24
C LEU A 663 23.85 23.54 28.01
N SER A 664 23.56 22.98 26.83
CA SER A 664 23.28 23.79 25.64
C SER A 664 21.99 24.60 25.80
N LEU A 665 20.94 24.00 26.38
CA LEU A 665 19.67 24.67 26.63
C LEU A 665 19.84 25.89 27.55
N TYR A 666 20.50 25.72 28.69
CA TYR A 666 20.67 26.80 29.66
C TYR A 666 21.70 27.87 29.23
N ARG A 667 22.47 27.65 28.17
CA ARG A 667 23.22 28.76 27.53
C ARG A 667 22.31 29.72 26.79
N ASP A 668 21.20 29.22 26.28
CA ASP A 668 20.26 29.97 25.47
C ASP A 668 19.21 30.63 26.36
N VAL A 669 18.62 29.87 27.30
CA VAL A 669 17.47 30.30 28.10
C VAL A 669 17.83 31.00 29.42
N GLY A 670 18.92 30.59 30.09
CA GLY A 670 19.23 31.05 31.46
C GLY A 670 20.71 30.95 31.80
N ALA A 671 21.52 31.76 31.11
CA ALA A 671 22.98 31.69 31.20
C ALA A 671 23.55 32.12 32.55
N ASP A 672 22.79 32.86 33.35
CA ASP A 672 23.19 33.32 34.69
C ASP A 672 23.36 32.18 35.68
N MET A 673 22.44 31.21 35.64
CA MET A 673 22.48 30.00 36.47
C MET A 673 23.71 29.11 36.20
N LEU A 674 24.38 29.29 35.06
CA LEU A 674 25.59 28.55 34.72
C LEU A 674 26.83 29.26 35.26
N LYS A 675 27.82 28.48 35.72
CA LYS A 675 29.15 29.00 36.04
C LYS A 675 29.84 29.55 34.78
N ARG A 676 30.68 30.59 34.92
CA ARG A 676 31.41 31.25 33.80
C ARG A 676 32.13 30.28 32.85
N ARG A 677 32.69 29.18 33.39
CA ARG A 677 33.37 28.12 32.61
C ARG A 677 32.43 27.37 31.63
N ASP A 678 31.13 27.37 31.93
CA ASP A 678 30.10 26.57 31.26
C ASP A 678 29.23 27.41 30.31
N ARG A 679 29.17 28.74 30.49
CA ARG A 679 28.39 29.70 29.66
C ARG A 679 28.77 29.71 28.17
N GLY A 680 30.02 29.44 27.82
CA GLY A 680 30.49 29.58 26.43
C GLY A 680 30.61 31.05 26.00
N LYS A 681 31.11 31.30 24.78
CA LYS A 681 31.49 32.66 24.34
C LYS A 681 30.28 33.56 24.10
N GLU A 682 29.31 33.09 23.32
CA GLU A 682 28.11 33.87 22.95
C GLU A 682 27.29 34.25 24.18
N ALA A 683 26.94 33.30 25.04
CA ALA A 683 26.16 33.60 26.25
C ALA A 683 26.92 34.50 27.24
N SER A 684 28.26 34.39 27.32
CA SER A 684 29.05 35.30 28.17
C SER A 684 29.11 36.73 27.61
N MET A 685 29.13 36.88 26.28
CA MET A 685 29.07 38.20 25.64
C MET A 685 27.67 38.81 25.76
N ALA A 686 26.62 38.02 25.53
CA ALA A 686 25.23 38.47 25.66
C ALA A 686 24.88 38.94 27.09
N LEU A 687 25.35 38.22 28.11
CA LEU A 687 25.19 38.66 29.50
C LEU A 687 26.00 39.92 29.81
N SER A 688 27.21 40.03 29.24
CA SER A 688 28.04 41.23 29.42
C SER A 688 27.47 42.45 28.70
N ALA A 689 26.68 42.26 27.63
CA ALA A 689 26.02 43.30 26.85
C ALA A 689 24.65 43.71 27.45
N GLY A 690 24.11 42.95 28.41
CA GLY A 690 22.81 43.23 29.02
C GLY A 690 21.60 42.90 28.13
N GLU A 691 21.80 42.24 26.99
CA GLU A 691 20.76 41.93 26.01
C GLU A 691 19.79 40.82 26.45
N LYS A 692 20.16 39.98 27.43
CA LYS A 692 19.28 38.90 27.94
C LYS A 692 18.68 39.28 29.28
N LYS A 693 17.37 39.59 29.28
CA LYS A 693 16.56 39.77 30.49
C LYS A 693 16.13 38.41 31.05
N GLU A 694 16.04 38.31 32.37
CA GLU A 694 15.45 37.15 33.06
C GLU A 694 13.97 37.02 32.67
N ILE A 695 13.60 35.85 32.14
CA ILE A 695 12.21 35.55 31.78
C ILE A 695 11.40 35.42 33.07
N ARG A 696 10.39 36.28 33.27
CA ARG A 696 9.50 36.16 34.43
C ARG A 696 8.44 35.08 34.19
N PHE A 697 7.99 34.43 35.25
CA PHE A 697 6.88 33.48 35.17
C PHE A 697 5.62 34.18 34.60
N GLY A 698 5.06 33.63 33.53
CA GLY A 698 3.90 34.19 32.84
C GLY A 698 4.20 35.25 31.77
N GLU A 699 5.46 35.58 31.49
CA GLU A 699 5.84 36.48 30.40
C GLU A 699 5.81 35.70 29.07
N GLU A 700 4.86 36.03 28.18
CA GLU A 700 4.74 35.42 26.85
C GLU A 700 5.44 36.28 25.81
N ALA A 701 6.34 35.66 25.02
CA ALA A 701 6.98 36.35 23.90
C ALA A 701 5.92 36.71 22.85
N VAL A 702 5.88 37.97 22.44
CA VAL A 702 4.95 38.45 21.40
C VAL A 702 5.22 37.67 20.12
N GLY A 703 4.18 37.12 19.50
CA GLY A 703 4.29 36.30 18.29
C GLY A 703 4.84 37.12 17.13
N GLU A 704 6.14 36.99 16.88
CA GLU A 704 6.80 37.59 15.73
C GLU A 704 6.50 36.77 14.48
N ILE A 705 6.00 37.43 13.42
CA ILE A 705 5.88 36.79 12.11
C ILE A 705 7.29 36.70 11.53
N GLU A 706 7.87 35.49 11.54
CA GLU A 706 9.24 35.23 11.10
C GLU A 706 9.54 35.86 9.73
N GLY A 707 10.57 36.70 9.63
CA GLY A 707 10.99 37.29 8.35
C GLY A 707 10.29 38.60 7.95
N LEU A 708 9.45 39.19 8.80
CA LEU A 708 9.02 40.59 8.57
C LEU A 708 10.17 41.59 8.69
N GLU A 709 11.16 41.32 9.54
CA GLU A 709 12.41 42.11 9.60
C GLU A 709 13.15 42.08 8.25
N LEU A 710 13.13 40.93 7.55
CA LEU A 710 13.73 40.80 6.22
C LEU A 710 12.92 41.53 5.15
N LEU A 711 11.59 41.53 5.27
CA LEU A 711 10.71 42.30 4.40
C LEU A 711 10.90 43.81 4.59
N ALA A 712 11.01 44.27 5.84
CA ALA A 712 11.25 45.67 6.19
C ALA A 712 12.57 46.16 5.58
N LYS A 713 13.66 45.42 5.81
CA LYS A 713 14.98 45.69 5.22
C LYS A 713 14.96 45.68 3.69
N TRP A 714 14.22 44.76 3.08
CA TRP A 714 14.08 44.70 1.63
C TRP A 714 13.34 45.91 1.05
N LYS A 715 12.21 46.32 1.65
CA LYS A 715 11.45 47.51 1.23
C LYS A 715 12.26 48.79 1.43
N GLU A 716 13.06 48.87 2.49
CA GLU A 716 13.95 50.00 2.75
C GLU A 716 15.11 50.06 1.74
N GLU A 717 15.72 48.92 1.40
CA GLU A 717 16.73 48.84 0.34
C GLU A 717 16.18 49.18 -1.05
N GLU A 718 14.92 48.83 -1.32
CA GLU A 718 14.25 49.14 -2.59
C GLU A 718 13.92 50.63 -2.69
N ARG A 719 13.37 51.24 -1.61
CA ARG A 719 13.20 52.70 -1.49
C ARG A 719 14.54 53.42 -1.69
N ARG A 720 15.60 52.93 -1.05
CA ARG A 720 16.94 53.52 -1.18
C ARG A 720 17.48 53.43 -2.61
N LYS A 721 17.26 52.31 -3.31
CA LYS A 721 17.66 52.16 -4.73
C LYS A 721 16.86 53.07 -5.65
N ARG A 722 15.54 53.17 -5.47
CA ARG A 722 14.69 54.07 -6.28
C ARG A 722 15.09 55.53 -6.12
N ARG A 723 15.37 55.99 -4.90
CA ARG A 723 15.85 57.37 -4.69
C ARG A 723 17.22 57.64 -5.30
N ILE A 724 18.12 56.65 -5.28
CA ILE A 724 19.43 56.77 -5.95
C ILE A 724 19.24 56.85 -7.47
N GLU A 725 18.31 56.09 -8.05
CA GLU A 725 17.99 56.14 -9.49
C GLU A 725 17.30 57.44 -9.90
N GLN A 726 16.51 58.05 -9.01
CA GLN A 726 15.88 59.36 -9.20
C GLN A 726 16.80 60.54 -8.87
N GLY A 727 18.00 60.30 -8.33
CA GLY A 727 18.99 61.33 -8.03
C GLY A 727 18.77 62.12 -6.73
N LEU A 728 17.94 61.62 -5.81
CA LEU A 728 17.68 62.24 -4.49
C LEU A 728 18.66 61.74 -3.39
N PRO A 729 18.92 62.54 -2.34
CA PRO A 729 19.75 62.15 -1.20
C PRO A 729 19.19 60.93 -0.46
N SER A 730 20.07 60.02 0.00
CA SER A 730 19.65 58.69 0.47
C SER A 730 18.90 58.65 1.81
N ASP A 731 18.61 59.79 2.45
CA ASP A 731 18.24 59.87 3.87
C ASP A 731 17.06 60.83 4.16
N GLY A 732 16.29 61.24 3.14
CA GLY A 732 15.13 62.13 3.33
C GLY A 732 13.85 61.39 3.75
N GLU A 733 13.14 61.84 4.77
CA GLU A 733 11.79 61.34 5.07
C GLU A 733 10.77 62.23 4.36
N ASP A 734 10.21 61.77 3.24
CA ASP A 734 9.05 62.39 2.61
C ASP A 734 7.93 61.33 2.53
N ASP A 735 6.78 61.63 3.16
CA ASP A 735 5.61 60.74 3.26
C ASP A 735 4.92 60.48 1.89
N GLU A 736 5.24 61.27 0.86
CA GLU A 736 4.63 61.16 -0.49
C GLU A 736 5.09 59.88 -1.24
N ASP A 737 6.29 59.35 -0.96
CA ASP A 737 6.80 58.10 -1.56
C ASP A 737 5.96 56.87 -1.15
N LEU A 738 5.30 56.93 0.01
CA LEU A 738 4.54 55.81 0.56
C LEU A 738 3.22 55.60 -0.19
N GLU A 739 2.53 56.68 -0.59
CA GLU A 739 1.23 56.58 -1.28
C GLU A 739 1.38 56.06 -2.73
N GLU A 740 2.46 56.39 -3.42
CA GLU A 740 2.75 55.85 -4.76
C GLU A 740 3.06 54.35 -4.74
N ASP A 741 3.81 53.88 -3.74
CA ASP A 741 4.11 52.45 -3.56
C ASP A 741 2.85 51.63 -3.20
N GLU A 742 1.93 52.23 -2.45
CA GLU A 742 0.62 51.64 -2.20
C GLU A 742 -0.19 51.52 -3.49
N ALA A 743 -0.33 52.60 -4.26
CA ALA A 743 -1.08 52.61 -5.51
C ALA A 743 -0.51 51.60 -6.52
N ALA A 744 0.82 51.47 -6.63
CA ALA A 744 1.46 50.49 -7.50
C ALA A 744 1.27 49.03 -7.04
N GLY A 745 1.27 48.79 -5.72
CA GLY A 745 1.00 47.48 -5.14
C GLY A 745 -0.44 47.01 -5.38
N TRP A 746 -1.41 47.94 -5.34
CA TRP A 746 -2.80 47.68 -5.69
C TRP A 746 -3.01 47.56 -7.21
N ALA A 747 -2.31 48.32 -8.04
CA ALA A 747 -2.40 48.21 -9.50
C ALA A 747 -1.91 46.85 -10.05
N ASN A 748 -0.93 46.21 -9.38
CA ASN A 748 -0.46 44.87 -9.73
C ASN A 748 -1.45 43.74 -9.35
N TRP A 749 -2.55 44.05 -8.64
CA TRP A 749 -3.60 43.09 -8.30
C TRP A 749 -4.51 42.78 -9.50
N ASP A 750 -4.77 43.75 -10.37
CA ASP A 750 -5.71 43.62 -11.50
C ASP A 750 -5.13 42.92 -12.75
N VAL A 751 -3.82 42.66 -12.79
CA VAL A 751 -3.12 42.26 -14.04
C VAL A 751 -2.93 40.73 -14.19
N GLU A 752 -3.27 39.91 -13.19
CA GLU A 752 -3.06 38.45 -13.23
C GLU A 752 -4.33 37.58 -13.47
N ASP A 753 -5.48 38.17 -13.79
CA ASP A 753 -6.75 37.42 -13.96
C ASP A 753 -7.16 37.11 -15.41
N ASP A 754 -6.26 37.25 -16.40
CA ASP A 754 -6.56 36.94 -17.81
C ASP A 754 -5.78 35.72 -18.33
N ASP A 755 -6.21 34.50 -17.94
CA ASP A 755 -6.09 33.28 -18.75
C ASP A 755 -6.75 32.06 -18.06
N SER A 756 -8.09 31.94 -18.13
CA SER A 756 -8.79 30.64 -18.00
C SER A 756 -10.25 30.71 -18.43
N ASP A 757 -10.51 30.58 -19.73
CA ASP A 757 -11.82 30.19 -20.26
C ASP A 757 -12.04 28.67 -20.09
N ASP A 758 -12.94 28.29 -19.18
CA ASP A 758 -13.75 27.07 -19.26
C ASP A 758 -14.93 27.19 -18.24
N SER A 759 -15.96 27.93 -18.65
CA SER A 759 -17.40 27.71 -18.41
C SER A 759 -17.81 26.76 -17.25
N GLU A 760 -18.22 27.32 -16.11
CA GLU A 760 -19.37 26.84 -15.32
C GLU A 760 -20.15 28.05 -14.76
N GLY A 761 -21.39 28.22 -15.21
CA GLY A 761 -22.25 29.37 -14.93
C GLY A 761 -22.59 29.52 -13.45
N TRP A 762 -22.53 30.76 -12.99
CA TRP A 762 -23.05 31.15 -11.68
C TRP A 762 -24.56 30.97 -11.66
N ILE A 763 -25.04 30.20 -10.69
CA ILE A 763 -26.46 30.08 -10.38
C ILE A 763 -26.86 31.34 -9.62
N ASN A 764 -27.68 32.17 -10.27
CA ASN A 764 -28.33 33.33 -9.66
C ASN A 764 -29.32 32.83 -8.60
N VAL A 765 -29.05 33.12 -7.33
CA VAL A 765 -30.04 32.97 -6.24
C VAL A 765 -30.53 34.38 -5.93
N GLU A 766 -31.72 34.68 -6.44
CA GLU A 766 -32.48 35.87 -6.10
C GLU A 766 -32.74 35.88 -4.57
N SER A 767 -32.32 36.95 -3.91
CA SER A 767 -32.87 37.35 -2.61
C SER A 767 -33.18 38.84 -2.66
N ASP A 768 -34.37 39.12 -3.14
CA ASP A 768 -35.09 40.37 -2.94
C ASP A 768 -35.76 40.29 -1.57
N ALA A 769 -35.34 41.16 -0.64
CA ALA A 769 -36.06 41.54 0.57
C ALA A 769 -35.39 42.80 1.14
N GLU A 770 -35.96 43.94 0.77
CA GLU A 770 -35.74 45.27 1.34
C GLU A 770 -35.64 45.25 2.87
N ILE A 771 -34.57 45.83 3.40
CA ILE A 771 -34.62 46.52 4.69
C ILE A 771 -33.89 47.86 4.50
N GLU A 772 -34.68 48.91 4.39
CA GLU A 772 -34.26 50.31 4.43
C GLU A 772 -33.69 50.66 5.82
N LEU A 773 -32.48 51.22 5.86
CA LEU A 773 -31.97 51.94 7.03
C LEU A 773 -31.68 53.38 6.60
N SER A 774 -32.56 54.26 7.08
CA SER A 774 -32.60 55.70 6.90
C SER A 774 -31.42 56.42 7.54
N ASP A 775 -30.98 57.42 6.81
CA ASP A 775 -30.01 58.47 7.11
C ASP A 775 -30.56 59.51 8.12
N SER A 776 -29.67 60.10 8.94
CA SER A 776 -29.92 61.30 9.77
C SER A 776 -28.63 61.81 10.42
N ASP A 777 -28.00 62.79 9.76
CA ASP A 777 -27.26 63.97 10.23
C ASP A 777 -27.03 64.17 11.75
N ASP A 778 -25.82 64.52 12.21
CA ASP A 778 -25.30 65.92 12.20
C ASP A 778 -24.08 66.14 13.14
N ASP A 779 -23.15 66.98 12.66
CA ASP A 779 -22.16 67.87 13.32
C ASP A 779 -21.21 67.45 14.47
N ALA A 780 -19.90 67.60 14.19
CA ALA A 780 -18.81 67.82 15.17
C ALA A 780 -18.73 69.32 15.57
N PRO A 781 -18.19 69.70 16.75
CA PRO A 781 -16.81 70.26 16.81
C PRO A 781 -16.14 70.15 18.24
N PRO A 782 -15.07 70.91 18.61
CA PRO A 782 -13.66 70.54 18.46
C PRO A 782 -12.83 70.58 19.78
N SER A 783 -11.62 69.99 19.80
CA SER A 783 -10.69 70.09 20.94
C SER A 783 -9.75 71.31 20.86
N LYS A 784 -9.65 72.06 21.96
CA LYS A 784 -8.77 73.24 22.16
C LYS A 784 -7.44 72.86 22.84
N LYS A 785 -6.40 73.67 22.54
CA LYS A 785 -4.99 73.62 22.97
C LYS A 785 -4.72 74.04 24.44
N ALA A 786 -3.49 73.69 24.90
CA ALA A 786 -2.63 74.24 25.97
C ALA A 786 -2.75 73.58 27.37
N LYS A 787 -1.71 73.38 28.21
CA LYS A 787 -0.38 74.02 28.37
C LYS A 787 0.56 73.15 29.29
N GLN A 788 1.82 73.56 29.36
CA GLN A 788 3.09 72.98 29.87
C GLN A 788 3.31 72.71 31.38
N ALA A 789 4.32 71.84 31.65
CA ALA A 789 5.25 71.70 32.81
C ALA A 789 4.69 71.03 34.11
N THR A 790 5.38 70.10 34.80
CA THR A 790 6.79 70.02 35.25
C THR A 790 7.29 68.59 35.49
N ASP A 791 8.62 68.42 35.45
CA ASP A 791 9.49 67.27 35.73
C ASP A 791 9.08 66.31 36.87
N GLU A 792 9.26 65.01 36.65
CA GLU A 792 10.12 64.17 37.49
C GLU A 792 10.67 62.96 36.69
N THR A 793 11.97 62.76 36.86
CA THR A 793 12.87 61.89 36.09
C THR A 793 12.66 60.39 36.32
N GLU A 794 12.36 59.63 35.27
CA GLU A 794 12.69 58.21 35.16
C GLU A 794 13.46 57.93 33.87
N LYS A 795 14.58 57.23 34.03
CA LYS A 795 15.53 56.87 32.96
C LYS A 795 14.85 55.99 31.92
N LYS A 796 14.50 56.57 30.78
CA LYS A 796 14.19 55.80 29.57
C LYS A 796 15.46 55.08 29.12
N ALA A 797 15.38 53.75 29.08
CA ALA A 797 16.30 52.95 28.29
C ALA A 797 16.15 53.39 26.82
N GLU A 798 17.26 53.65 26.15
CA GLU A 798 17.30 53.85 24.71
C GLU A 798 16.89 52.51 24.04
N GLU A 799 15.62 52.38 23.66
CA GLU A 799 15.21 51.40 22.66
C GLU A 799 15.74 51.86 21.29
N THR A 800 16.40 50.96 20.59
CA THR A 800 17.02 51.23 19.29
C THR A 800 15.94 51.58 18.25
N ASP A 801 16.25 52.50 17.32
CA ASP A 801 15.28 52.96 16.32
C ASP A 801 14.73 51.84 15.41
N ALA A 802 15.45 50.70 15.33
CA ALA A 802 15.00 49.51 14.61
C ALA A 802 13.75 48.83 15.22
N ASP A 803 13.59 48.86 16.55
CA ASP A 803 12.45 48.23 17.24
C ASP A 803 11.16 49.04 17.06
N LYS A 804 11.27 50.35 16.79
CA LYS A 804 10.13 51.24 16.53
C LYS A 804 9.57 51.05 15.12
N GLU A 805 10.41 50.81 14.11
CA GLU A 805 9.98 50.54 12.74
C GLU A 805 9.28 49.18 12.61
N TRP A 806 9.79 48.17 13.32
CA TRP A 806 9.18 46.84 13.41
C TRP A 806 7.73 46.90 13.91
N ASN A 807 7.51 47.56 15.04
CA ASN A 807 6.17 47.67 15.63
C ASN A 807 5.19 48.45 14.75
N LYS A 808 5.65 49.43 13.96
CA LYS A 808 4.79 50.14 13.00
C LYS A 808 4.30 49.22 11.89
N LEU A 809 5.18 48.51 11.18
CA LEU A 809 4.79 47.61 10.07
C LEU A 809 3.85 46.47 10.52
N ALA A 810 4.04 45.93 11.72
CA ALA A 810 3.20 44.87 12.27
C ALA A 810 1.81 45.34 12.71
N THR A 811 1.67 46.59 13.16
CA THR A 811 0.44 47.10 13.78
C THR A 811 -0.37 48.05 12.90
N SER A 812 0.26 48.74 11.93
CA SER A 812 -0.39 49.79 11.14
C SER A 812 -0.63 49.45 9.66
N ARG A 813 -0.02 48.40 9.09
CA ARG A 813 -0.08 48.11 7.65
C ARG A 813 -0.63 46.71 7.34
N ILE A 814 -1.62 46.62 6.45
CA ILE A 814 -2.15 45.36 5.92
C ILE A 814 -1.21 44.87 4.80
N LEU A 815 -0.70 43.65 4.93
CA LEU A 815 0.18 43.01 3.94
C LEU A 815 -0.61 42.63 2.67
N THR A 816 -0.10 43.00 1.50
CA THR A 816 -0.68 42.59 0.20
C THR A 816 -0.32 41.13 -0.15
N PRO A 817 -1.07 40.44 -1.05
CA PRO A 817 -0.70 39.11 -1.53
C PRO A 817 0.69 39.06 -2.18
N ALA A 818 1.11 40.14 -2.84
CA ALA A 818 2.46 40.30 -3.38
C ALA A 818 3.53 40.40 -2.28
N ASP A 819 3.25 41.14 -1.20
CA ASP A 819 4.12 41.18 -0.02
C ASP A 819 4.25 39.80 0.63
N LEU A 820 3.15 39.04 0.74
CA LEU A 820 3.18 37.68 1.28
C LEU A 820 3.97 36.71 0.38
N ALA A 821 3.84 36.85 -0.95
CA ALA A 821 4.63 36.09 -1.91
C ALA A 821 6.12 36.44 -1.82
N LYS A 822 6.46 37.73 -1.65
CA LYS A 822 7.84 38.18 -1.50
C LYS A 822 8.44 37.77 -0.16
N LEU A 823 7.64 37.82 0.90
CA LEU A 823 7.99 37.32 2.23
C LEU A 823 8.27 35.81 2.17
N ALA A 824 7.46 35.05 1.43
CA ALA A 824 7.73 33.63 1.16
C ALA A 824 9.03 33.41 0.37
N GLU A 825 9.31 34.26 -0.63
CA GLU A 825 10.57 34.22 -1.39
C GLU A 825 11.78 34.51 -0.50
N LEU A 826 11.74 35.60 0.28
CA LEU A 826 12.81 36.00 1.20
C LEU A 826 13.05 34.95 2.30
N ARG A 827 11.98 34.36 2.84
CA ARG A 827 12.07 33.19 3.74
C ARG A 827 12.76 32.02 3.07
N SER A 828 12.43 31.74 1.81
CA SER A 828 13.05 30.63 1.08
C SER A 828 14.54 30.89 0.79
N GLN A 829 14.91 32.12 0.47
CA GLN A 829 16.30 32.54 0.25
C GLN A 829 17.09 32.49 1.56
N ALA A 830 16.54 33.05 2.65
CA ALA A 830 17.14 32.99 3.98
C ALA A 830 17.31 31.55 4.47
N ALA A 831 16.35 30.66 4.18
CA ALA A 831 16.46 29.24 4.49
C ALA A 831 17.55 28.53 3.65
N VAL A 832 17.71 28.90 2.38
CA VAL A 832 18.79 28.37 1.52
C VAL A 832 20.16 28.86 1.98
N ASP A 833 20.28 30.14 2.33
CA ASP A 833 21.52 30.74 2.83
C ASP A 833 21.89 30.22 4.22
N SER A 834 20.91 29.99 5.09
CA SER A 834 21.12 29.33 6.38
C SER A 834 21.54 27.86 6.22
N LEU A 835 21.04 27.16 5.19
CA LEU A 835 21.44 25.79 4.85
C LEU A 835 22.89 25.71 4.32
N LEU A 836 23.36 26.75 3.64
CA LEU A 836 24.73 26.88 3.15
C LEU A 836 25.72 27.21 4.28
N ASN A 837 25.28 27.93 5.33
CA ASN A 837 26.12 28.34 6.44
C ASN A 837 26.12 27.32 7.59
N SER A 838 27.26 26.65 7.86
CA SER A 838 27.32 25.57 8.88
C SER A 838 27.06 26.03 10.33
N ARG A 839 27.12 27.34 10.59
CA ARG A 839 26.91 27.99 11.90
C ARG A 839 25.43 28.17 12.27
N SER A 840 24.55 28.44 11.29
CA SER A 840 23.12 28.72 11.54
C SER A 840 22.25 27.46 11.71
N LYS A 841 22.74 26.30 11.23
CA LYS A 841 22.08 24.98 11.38
C LYS A 841 21.76 24.57 12.82
N ARG A 842 22.34 25.21 13.83
CA ARG A 842 22.14 24.85 15.25
C ARG A 842 20.96 25.58 15.86
N ALA A 843 20.81 26.89 15.64
CA ALA A 843 19.65 27.67 16.08
C ALA A 843 18.38 27.21 15.34
N GLN A 844 18.47 27.02 14.02
CA GLN A 844 17.36 26.48 13.22
C GLN A 844 16.94 25.08 13.65
N LYS A 845 17.85 24.20 14.07
CA LYS A 845 17.49 22.87 14.60
C LYS A 845 16.79 22.94 15.95
N VAL A 846 17.09 23.94 16.76
CA VAL A 846 16.43 24.14 18.05
C VAL A 846 15.04 24.72 17.82
N GLN A 847 14.91 25.72 16.94
CA GLN A 847 13.61 26.29 16.56
C GLN A 847 12.72 25.29 15.82
N GLU A 848 13.28 24.51 14.88
CA GLU A 848 12.56 23.41 14.22
C GLU A 848 12.20 22.30 15.20
N ALA A 849 13.02 22.03 16.23
CA ALA A 849 12.65 21.06 17.25
C ALA A 849 11.48 21.60 18.08
N ILE A 850 11.56 22.86 18.54
CA ILE A 850 10.47 23.54 19.28
C ILE A 850 9.17 23.53 18.46
N ASN A 851 9.23 23.91 17.19
CA ASN A 851 8.06 23.93 16.30
C ASN A 851 7.54 22.52 15.98
N ARG A 852 8.41 21.50 15.87
CA ARG A 852 7.97 20.09 15.76
C ARG A 852 7.33 19.57 17.04
N HIS A 853 7.78 20.03 18.21
CA HIS A 853 7.29 19.58 19.52
C HIS A 853 5.90 20.12 19.90
N ILE A 854 5.37 21.11 19.15
CA ILE A 854 4.02 21.64 19.36
C ILE A 854 2.96 20.65 18.84
N ASP A 855 3.14 20.10 17.65
CA ASP A 855 2.16 19.21 17.01
C ASP A 855 2.50 17.71 17.17
N GLU A 856 3.79 17.35 17.18
CA GLU A 856 4.25 15.95 17.25
C GLU A 856 4.56 15.54 18.71
N PRO A 857 3.97 14.42 19.20
CA PRO A 857 4.12 14.02 20.60
C PRO A 857 5.54 13.55 20.90
N LEU A 858 6.08 13.97 22.05
CA LEU A 858 7.36 13.46 22.54
C LEU A 858 7.26 11.94 22.77
N THR A 859 7.99 11.14 22.00
CA THR A 859 7.92 9.67 22.12
C THR A 859 8.90 9.12 23.16
N ALA A 860 8.58 7.97 23.76
CA ALA A 860 9.51 7.27 24.66
C ALA A 860 10.86 6.96 23.98
N ALA A 861 10.85 6.73 22.67
CA ALA A 861 12.03 6.51 21.86
C ALA A 861 12.94 7.75 21.75
N GLU A 862 12.38 8.96 21.76
CA GLU A 862 13.15 10.21 21.76
C GLU A 862 13.86 10.43 23.10
N ILE A 863 13.22 10.08 24.23
CA ILE A 863 13.83 10.14 25.57
C ILE A 863 14.95 9.11 25.71
N GLU A 864 14.72 7.88 25.24
CA GLU A 864 15.74 6.84 25.19
C GLU A 864 16.88 7.24 24.25
N GLY A 865 16.59 8.01 23.19
CA GLY A 865 17.56 8.71 22.36
C GLY A 865 18.71 7.81 21.89
N LEU A 866 19.96 8.25 22.13
CA LEU A 866 21.16 7.50 21.77
C LEU A 866 21.43 6.28 22.68
N ALA A 867 20.61 5.99 23.70
CA ALA A 867 20.74 4.80 24.53
C ALA A 867 20.33 3.53 23.78
N SER A 868 19.30 3.61 22.92
CA SER A 868 18.92 2.51 22.00
C SER A 868 19.97 2.29 20.89
N LEU A 869 20.64 3.37 20.46
CA LEU A 869 21.71 3.36 19.46
C LEU A 869 23.11 3.12 20.07
N SER A 870 23.20 3.07 21.40
CA SER A 870 24.41 2.75 22.13
C SER A 870 24.68 1.26 21.96
N LYS A 871 25.44 0.94 20.92
CA LYS A 871 26.02 -0.38 20.58
C LYS A 871 26.86 -1.02 21.70
N GLY A 872 26.84 -0.48 22.92
CA GLY A 872 27.73 -0.79 24.01
C GLY A 872 27.43 -2.10 24.75
N LYS A 873 26.18 -2.61 24.74
CA LYS A 873 25.82 -3.76 25.59
C LYS A 873 24.83 -4.77 24.98
N LEU A 874 24.89 -5.02 23.68
CA LEU A 874 24.32 -6.27 23.15
C LEU A 874 25.12 -7.44 23.72
N THR A 875 24.43 -8.44 24.28
CA THR A 875 25.04 -9.71 24.71
C THR A 875 25.79 -10.34 23.53
N LYS A 876 26.79 -11.20 23.80
CA LYS A 876 27.58 -11.84 22.72
C LYS A 876 26.67 -12.55 21.71
N GLU A 877 25.54 -13.08 22.17
CA GLU A 877 24.53 -13.77 21.39
C GLU A 877 23.73 -12.82 20.49
N GLU A 878 23.25 -11.69 21.02
CA GLU A 878 22.56 -10.66 20.23
C GLU A 878 23.50 -9.99 19.19
N LYS A 879 24.79 -9.82 19.54
CA LYS A 879 25.81 -9.37 18.57
C LYS A 879 25.98 -10.36 17.42
N ILE A 880 25.91 -11.67 17.70
CA ILE A 880 25.99 -12.72 16.67
C ILE A 880 24.71 -12.78 15.85
N ALA A 881 23.53 -12.59 16.47
CA ALA A 881 22.24 -12.55 15.78
C ALA A 881 22.16 -11.37 14.81
N HIS A 882 22.52 -10.16 15.25
CA HIS A 882 22.54 -8.97 14.39
C HIS A 882 23.63 -9.06 13.30
N ALA A 883 24.77 -9.71 13.58
CA ALA A 883 25.80 -9.97 12.56
C ALA A 883 25.37 -11.03 11.53
N ARG A 884 24.43 -11.92 11.88
CA ARG A 884 23.78 -12.85 10.95
C ARG A 884 22.66 -12.18 10.16
N GLU A 885 21.93 -11.26 10.78
CA GLU A 885 20.87 -10.46 10.14
C GLU A 885 21.46 -9.45 9.13
N SER A 886 22.63 -8.89 9.41
CA SER A 886 23.41 -8.04 8.48
C SER A 886 24.18 -8.84 7.41
N LYS A 887 24.10 -10.17 7.42
CA LYS A 887 24.54 -11.04 6.32
C LYS A 887 23.37 -11.34 5.41
N THR A 888 22.74 -10.30 4.87
CA THR A 888 21.98 -10.42 3.63
C THR A 888 22.94 -10.70 2.48
N ASP A 889 22.47 -11.40 1.44
CA ASP A 889 23.29 -11.85 0.32
C ASP A 889 24.17 -10.72 -0.23
N ARG A 890 25.39 -11.08 -0.65
CA ARG A 890 26.44 -10.20 -1.21
C ARG A 890 25.96 -9.29 -2.35
N ASP A 891 24.75 -9.50 -2.87
CA ASP A 891 24.08 -8.72 -3.89
C ASP A 891 23.54 -7.36 -3.40
N GLU A 892 23.35 -7.14 -2.09
CA GLU A 892 22.91 -5.83 -1.57
C GLU A 892 24.07 -4.85 -1.34
N PHE A 893 25.30 -5.36 -1.14
CA PHE A 893 26.52 -4.55 -1.06
C PHE A 893 27.06 -4.19 -2.46
N LYS A 894 26.21 -3.52 -3.25
CA LYS A 894 26.61 -2.96 -4.54
C LYS A 894 27.60 -1.80 -4.32
N SER A 895 28.71 -1.82 -5.04
CA SER A 895 29.65 -0.70 -5.08
C SER A 895 28.93 0.60 -5.47
N LYS A 896 29.45 1.77 -5.05
CA LYS A 896 28.87 3.09 -5.40
C LYS A 896 28.64 3.22 -6.91
N THR A 897 29.49 2.60 -7.72
CA THR A 897 29.35 2.51 -9.18
C THR A 897 28.18 1.63 -9.62
N ALA A 898 27.96 0.48 -8.97
CA ALA A 898 26.84 -0.40 -9.26
C ALA A 898 25.50 0.22 -8.84
N ARG A 899 25.43 0.87 -7.67
CA ARG A 899 24.23 1.65 -7.26
C ARG A 899 23.95 2.82 -8.20
N LYS A 900 24.99 3.53 -8.66
CA LYS A 900 24.86 4.60 -9.66
C LYS A 900 24.40 4.07 -11.01
N LYS A 901 24.78 2.84 -11.38
CA LYS A 901 24.35 2.18 -12.61
C LYS A 901 22.91 1.71 -12.52
N GLU A 902 22.52 1.10 -11.41
CA GLU A 902 21.15 0.67 -11.13
C GLU A 902 20.20 1.86 -11.05
N ARG A 903 20.59 2.95 -10.38
CA ARG A 903 19.84 4.21 -10.40
C ARG A 903 19.68 4.78 -11.81
N LYS A 904 20.72 4.69 -12.65
CA LYS A 904 20.62 5.11 -14.06
C LYS A 904 19.72 4.18 -14.88
N GLU A 905 19.73 2.87 -14.62
CA GLU A 905 18.84 1.89 -15.26
C GLU A 905 17.38 2.05 -14.82
N GLN A 906 17.14 2.36 -13.54
CA GLN A 906 15.84 2.70 -12.97
C GLN A 906 15.30 4.00 -13.60
N ASP A 907 16.13 5.05 -13.68
CA ASP A 907 15.82 6.31 -14.38
C ASP A 907 15.69 6.13 -15.92
N GLY A 908 15.90 4.92 -16.44
CA GLY A 908 15.89 4.61 -17.86
C GLY A 908 17.05 5.20 -18.68
N LYS A 909 18.03 5.87 -18.07
CA LYS A 909 19.15 6.54 -18.75
C LYS A 909 20.19 5.54 -19.27
N SER A 910 20.64 5.70 -20.51
CA SER A 910 21.69 4.82 -21.06
C SER A 910 23.09 5.13 -20.51
N THR A 911 23.97 4.12 -20.48
CA THR A 911 25.38 4.25 -20.08
C THR A 911 26.17 5.17 -21.02
N THR A 912 27.28 5.73 -20.55
CA THR A 912 28.10 6.69 -21.35
C THR A 912 28.62 6.03 -22.62
N ASN A 913 28.84 6.81 -23.69
CA ASN A 913 29.36 6.29 -24.97
C ASN A 913 30.70 5.53 -24.79
N LYS A 914 31.50 5.91 -23.78
CA LYS A 914 32.74 5.24 -23.39
C LYS A 914 32.51 3.82 -22.83
N GLU A 915 31.46 3.63 -22.03
CA GLU A 915 31.04 2.30 -21.54
C GLU A 915 30.39 1.46 -22.63
N LYS A 916 29.58 2.07 -23.51
CA LYS A 916 29.02 1.39 -24.68
C LYS A 916 30.11 0.90 -25.64
N ALA A 917 31.17 1.67 -25.85
CA ALA A 917 32.34 1.26 -26.65
C ALA A 917 33.09 0.07 -26.01
N ARG A 918 33.31 0.10 -24.67
CA ARG A 918 33.91 -1.03 -23.94
C ARG A 918 33.05 -2.29 -24.01
N LYS A 919 31.72 -2.16 -23.85
CA LYS A 919 30.78 -3.27 -24.02
C LYS A 919 30.70 -3.76 -25.46
N LYS A 920 30.81 -2.88 -26.47
CA LYS A 920 30.84 -3.27 -27.88
C LYS A 920 32.05 -4.16 -28.17
N ASN A 921 33.23 -3.80 -27.66
CA ASN A 921 34.41 -4.66 -27.77
C ASN A 921 34.23 -6.00 -27.04
N PHE A 922 33.63 -6.00 -25.84
CA PHE A 922 33.37 -7.23 -25.08
C PHE A 922 32.28 -8.13 -25.70
N LEU A 923 31.21 -7.57 -26.26
CA LEU A 923 30.17 -8.31 -26.99
C LEU A 923 30.69 -8.80 -28.35
N MET A 924 31.58 -8.04 -29.00
CA MET A 924 32.29 -8.48 -30.21
C MET A 924 33.27 -9.61 -29.91
N THR A 925 33.95 -9.62 -28.76
CA THR A 925 34.80 -10.75 -28.36
C THR A 925 33.98 -11.96 -27.92
N LEU A 926 32.82 -11.78 -27.29
CA LEU A 926 31.89 -12.88 -26.97
C LEU A 926 31.26 -13.48 -28.24
N GLY A 927 30.92 -12.64 -29.22
CA GLY A 927 30.46 -13.06 -30.54
C GLY A 927 31.55 -13.78 -31.34
N LYS A 928 32.79 -13.28 -31.32
CA LYS A 928 33.96 -13.95 -31.91
C LYS A 928 34.33 -15.24 -31.15
N ALA A 929 34.10 -15.33 -29.84
CA ALA A 929 34.29 -16.55 -29.06
C ALA A 929 33.23 -17.61 -29.38
N ARG A 930 31.97 -17.21 -29.58
CA ARG A 930 30.90 -18.11 -30.06
C ARG A 930 31.10 -18.55 -31.52
N SER A 931 31.67 -17.70 -32.37
CA SER A 931 32.04 -18.02 -33.76
C SER A 931 33.25 -18.96 -33.87
N LYS A 932 34.13 -19.01 -32.87
CA LYS A 932 35.31 -19.91 -32.87
C LYS A 932 34.98 -21.41 -32.75
N ASN A 933 33.72 -21.77 -32.49
CA ASN A 933 33.24 -23.17 -32.53
C ASN A 933 32.83 -23.64 -33.94
N LYS A 934 33.08 -22.87 -34.99
CA LYS A 934 32.95 -23.30 -36.40
C LYS A 934 34.23 -22.98 -37.18
N ARG A 935 35.33 -23.64 -36.85
CA ARG A 935 36.52 -23.63 -37.72
C ARG A 935 36.32 -24.63 -38.86
N SER A 936 36.77 -24.29 -40.06
CA SER A 936 36.73 -25.23 -41.19
C SER A 936 37.71 -26.39 -40.97
N LEU A 937 37.41 -27.57 -41.52
CA LEU A 937 38.26 -28.76 -41.37
C LEU A 937 39.70 -28.53 -41.88
N VAL A 938 39.85 -27.68 -42.91
CA VAL A 938 41.14 -27.30 -43.50
C VAL A 938 41.98 -26.48 -42.52
N GLU A 939 41.39 -25.50 -41.85
CA GLU A 939 42.08 -24.72 -40.82
C GLU A 939 42.44 -25.59 -39.60
N THR A 940 41.56 -26.50 -39.17
CA THR A 940 41.89 -27.41 -38.06
C THR A 940 43.03 -28.36 -38.42
N ARG A 941 43.09 -28.84 -39.67
CA ARG A 941 44.19 -29.68 -40.15
C ARG A 941 45.51 -28.88 -40.21
N ALA A 942 45.47 -27.64 -40.67
CA ALA A 942 46.66 -26.78 -40.72
C ALA A 942 47.20 -26.47 -39.32
N VAL A 943 46.32 -26.17 -38.35
CA VAL A 943 46.73 -25.93 -36.95
C VAL A 943 47.25 -27.20 -36.28
N LEU A 944 46.64 -28.37 -36.52
CA LEU A 944 47.13 -29.64 -36.00
C LEU A 944 48.48 -30.04 -36.62
N LYS A 945 48.67 -29.81 -37.92
CA LYS A 945 49.94 -30.05 -38.60
C LYS A 945 51.03 -29.12 -38.07
N ALA A 946 50.72 -27.82 -37.93
CA ALA A 946 51.63 -26.85 -37.32
C ALA A 946 51.95 -27.18 -35.85
N HIS A 947 51.00 -27.72 -35.09
CA HIS A 947 51.22 -28.17 -33.71
C HIS A 947 52.12 -29.42 -33.68
N HIS A 948 51.92 -30.37 -34.60
CA HIS A 948 52.74 -31.56 -34.72
C HIS A 948 54.18 -31.23 -35.15
N ASP A 949 54.35 -30.32 -36.11
CA ASP A 949 55.65 -29.84 -36.56
C ASP A 949 56.38 -29.05 -35.46
N ARG A 950 55.63 -28.30 -34.64
CA ARG A 950 56.17 -27.59 -33.47
C ARG A 950 56.59 -28.56 -32.36
N LYS A 951 55.89 -29.69 -32.21
CA LYS A 951 56.25 -30.78 -31.28
C LYS A 951 57.48 -31.54 -31.77
N LYS A 952 57.62 -31.77 -33.08
CA LYS A 952 58.83 -32.34 -33.70
C LYS A 952 60.06 -31.43 -33.56
N ARG A 953 59.88 -30.11 -33.53
CA ARG A 953 60.96 -29.11 -33.35
C ARG A 953 61.30 -28.79 -31.88
N GLY A 954 60.84 -29.60 -30.92
CA GLY A 954 61.19 -29.43 -29.51
C GLY A 954 60.63 -28.17 -28.84
N GLY A 955 59.55 -27.57 -29.37
CA GLY A 955 58.79 -26.53 -28.66
C GLY A 955 59.38 -25.12 -28.64
N ARG A 956 60.54 -24.85 -29.27
CA ARG A 956 61.06 -23.47 -29.40
C ARG A 956 60.41 -22.75 -30.59
N ARG A 957 59.77 -21.61 -30.32
CA ARG A 957 59.29 -20.68 -31.36
C ARG A 957 60.52 -19.98 -31.96
N GLY A 958 60.84 -20.26 -33.23
CA GLY A 958 61.71 -19.39 -34.00
C GLY A 958 61.00 -18.04 -34.19
N ASN A 959 61.65 -16.96 -33.75
CA ASN A 959 61.19 -15.61 -34.04
C ASN A 959 61.50 -15.31 -35.50
N VAL A 960 60.47 -15.08 -36.30
CA VAL A 960 60.58 -14.34 -37.56
C VAL A 960 59.34 -13.46 -37.66
N GLY A 961 59.59 -12.15 -37.76
CA GLY A 961 58.76 -11.09 -38.37
C GLY A 961 57.29 -11.05 -38.01
#